data_AF-A0A7H9AUJ8-F1
#
_entry.id   AF-A0A7H9AUJ8-F1
#
_cell.length_a   1.000
_cell.length_b   1.000
_cell.length_c   1.000
_cell.angle_alpha   90.00
_cell.angle_beta   90.00
_cell.angle_gamma   90.00
#
_symmetry.space_group_name_H-M   'P 1'
#
loop_
_entity.id
_entity.type
_entity.pdbx_description
1 polymer ?
#
loop_
_entity_poly.entity_id
_entity_poly.type
_entity_poly.pdbx_seq_one_letter_code
_entity_poly.pdbx_strand_id
1 'polypeptide(L)'
;MKRFLYKILYGLTAVLVVLACTKDVGLVTEVEFAISEEYQNQGFVNTGLSTSLSVIPEEILDDYEYFFTYTITNGSGYYENSEGLRLPEGEKIAFDPLSISLNYVGTEPGDHSVRIRAEDTFGFTEETDLDYTISNVPVVWTASSTMSQILLAGSAPINISLSIIENVPGVTYERSYRFQSGSGILLESDGTTGTPNDFIPISPGSYELIFQPDALGTVILDFVLKDSNGQELTATLEINVVEQLTPVTGIEVSPEELMLTAGDNGTLVATILPIDAADTSVLWSSSNDNIATVDNGGVVTAIAEGVAIITATSVSDAAISDTASVTVTNASVPVTGVLVSPPSSGIVLGNTQQLIATITPENATDPSVLWSSSDTAIATVDANGLVTSVSVGTVTITATSVDDSTISDTSEITVTMADVAITGIDVLPNTAEIDLGTNQQLTANITPSNATNPSVIWSSSDTSIATVDNNGLVTSLAVGTVNITATSVENDQVSDTSEIIIILANVSVTGINVTPPSTGIVEGATAQLGAEITPSNATNTGVVWSSSDTSVATVSANGLVTAVSLGSATITATSDENNAISDTSVVTVTALTVPVTGINVTPATTSIVEGATAQLDAEITPSNATNTGVVWSSSDTSVATVSANGLVTAVSVGSATITATSDENNAISDTSVVTVTALTVPVTGINVTPATTSIVEGATAQLDAEITPSNATNTGVVWSSSDTSVATVSASGLVTAVSVGSATITATSDENNAISDTSVVTVTALTVPVTGINVTPATTSIVEGATAQLDAEITPSNATNTGVVWSSSDTSVATVSANGLVTAVSEGAATITATSDENNAISDTSVVTVTTSNIDPTATNDSYTVIENSSGNIFDVLANDNDPDGNNNLLRILSVSNPINGIASIGVGQQTVIYDPNPNFIGNDQIIYTIEDGDGGEATGTINISVIANQPPTITLVDPIVVPTGNFPIDVTFRIASFGDTDGTIVNYEWNFGDTGSPNNVVNTTTDQDVMHTYTNPGMYTITVVVTDNNGATGSDSMTITLEEPQAPDFTFSIDPISEPGDGFDLGANVPITFRITPNAEAIAQGITFSMSFTDTSGSLQPFRYDGTTYIATQSFSVPSGTSSGVYEAPFDCVAVSLEFTVSSNLGLPPISRMVTFDVQGNNPCP
;
A
#
# COMPACT_ATOMS: atom_id res chain seq x y z
N MET A 1 -70.23 58.19 42.35
CA MET A 1 -70.69 57.03 43.16
C MET A 1 -70.40 55.75 42.38
N LYS A 2 -69.91 54.67 43.02
CA LYS A 2 -69.73 53.30 42.46
C LYS A 2 -69.12 53.17 41.03
N ARG A 3 -67.83 53.49 40.88
CA ARG A 3 -66.93 52.88 39.85
C ARG A 3 -65.43 53.01 40.19
N PHE A 4 -65.11 53.05 41.49
CA PHE A 4 -63.80 53.50 42.02
C PHE A 4 -63.14 52.44 42.94
N LEU A 5 -63.38 51.14 42.69
CA LEU A 5 -63.03 50.10 43.69
C LEU A 5 -62.61 48.72 43.13
N TYR A 6 -62.09 48.65 41.90
CA TYR A 6 -61.73 47.36 41.26
C TYR A 6 -60.46 47.36 40.38
N LYS A 7 -59.61 48.39 40.49
CA LYS A 7 -58.28 48.45 39.83
C LYS A 7 -57.12 48.75 40.80
N ILE A 8 -57.32 48.54 42.10
CA ILE A 8 -56.34 48.80 43.17
C ILE A 8 -55.99 47.49 43.94
N LEU A 9 -56.23 46.32 43.32
CA LEU A 9 -56.00 45.00 43.93
C LEU A 9 -55.16 44.04 43.06
N TYR A 10 -54.62 44.51 41.93
CA TYR A 10 -53.70 43.75 41.07
C TYR A 10 -52.39 44.50 40.75
N GLY A 11 -52.18 45.68 41.37
CA GLY A 11 -50.99 46.51 41.17
C GLY A 11 -49.96 46.46 42.31
N LEU A 12 -50.11 45.53 43.27
CA LEU A 12 -49.25 45.45 44.46
C LEU A 12 -48.65 44.06 44.74
N THR A 13 -48.91 43.07 43.88
CA THR A 13 -48.39 41.70 43.99
C THR A 13 -47.35 41.34 42.93
N ALA A 14 -47.24 42.11 41.85
CA ALA A 14 -46.24 41.90 40.79
C ALA A 14 -44.86 42.53 41.07
N VAL A 15 -44.77 43.43 42.06
CA VAL A 15 -43.53 44.19 42.38
C VAL A 15 -42.73 43.55 43.53
N LEU A 16 -43.15 42.38 44.01
CA LEU A 16 -42.55 41.68 45.16
C LEU A 16 -42.19 40.21 44.89
N VAL A 17 -42.21 39.80 43.62
CA VAL A 17 -41.79 38.46 43.16
C VAL A 17 -40.53 38.52 42.27
N VAL A 18 -40.30 39.64 41.58
CA VAL A 18 -39.12 39.84 40.69
C VAL A 18 -37.83 40.20 41.47
N LEU A 19 -37.93 40.47 42.78
CA LEU A 19 -36.77 40.75 43.65
C LEU A 19 -36.28 39.51 44.44
N ALA A 20 -36.61 38.30 43.98
CA ALA A 20 -36.31 37.05 44.68
C ALA A 20 -35.52 36.00 43.86
N CYS A 21 -34.94 36.38 42.72
CA CYS A 21 -33.96 35.58 41.97
C CYS A 21 -32.70 36.40 41.64
N THR A 22 -32.03 36.93 42.67
CA THR A 22 -30.62 37.36 42.58
C THR A 22 -29.74 36.28 43.19
N LYS A 23 -29.49 35.23 42.40
CA LYS A 23 -28.55 34.17 42.74
C LYS A 23 -27.93 33.63 41.45
N ASP A 24 -26.61 33.63 41.42
CA ASP A 24 -25.75 32.79 40.57
C ASP A 24 -26.15 32.71 39.08
N VAL A 25 -25.93 33.82 38.36
CA VAL A 25 -25.52 33.69 36.94
C VAL A 25 -24.04 33.31 36.97
N GLY A 26 -23.77 32.03 37.18
CA GLY A 26 -22.44 31.49 36.95
C GLY A 26 -22.11 31.62 35.47
N LEU A 27 -20.95 32.20 35.15
CA LEU A 27 -20.32 31.94 33.86
C LEU A 27 -19.84 30.50 33.93
N VAL A 28 -20.61 29.58 33.35
CA VAL A 28 -20.14 28.21 33.09
C VAL A 28 -19.06 28.36 32.03
N THR A 29 -17.81 28.20 32.44
CA THR A 29 -16.72 27.90 31.51
C THR A 29 -16.92 26.48 31.02
N GLU A 30 -16.86 26.31 29.71
CA GLU A 30 -16.66 25.01 29.07
C GLU A 30 -15.45 24.32 29.72
N VAL A 31 -15.61 23.06 30.11
CA VAL A 31 -14.56 22.23 30.71
C VAL A 31 -14.23 21.16 29.69
N GLU A 32 -13.10 21.31 29.01
CA GLU A 32 -12.64 20.34 28.02
C GLU A 32 -12.40 18.98 28.71
N PHE A 33 -12.84 17.91 28.05
CA PHE A 33 -12.61 16.53 28.46
C PHE A 33 -12.35 15.68 27.22
N ALA A 34 -11.63 14.57 27.37
CA ALA A 34 -11.39 13.62 26.30
C ALA A 34 -12.02 12.26 26.63
N ILE A 35 -12.46 11.53 25.59
CA ILE A 35 -12.74 10.09 25.68
C ILE A 35 -11.40 9.34 25.62
N SER A 36 -11.29 8.20 26.31
CA SER A 36 -10.21 7.25 26.16
C SER A 36 -10.72 5.82 26.24
N GLU A 37 -10.42 5.06 25.19
CA GLU A 37 -10.87 3.69 24.96
C GLU A 37 -9.72 2.66 25.06
N GLU A 38 -10.04 1.47 25.57
CA GLU A 38 -9.21 0.26 25.46
C GLU A 38 -10.16 -0.92 25.21
N TYR A 39 -10.08 -1.56 24.04
CA TYR A 39 -11.08 -2.55 23.62
C TYR A 39 -10.53 -3.69 22.78
N GLN A 40 -11.24 -4.82 22.78
CA GLN A 40 -10.96 -5.98 21.94
C GLN A 40 -11.67 -5.81 20.59
N ASN A 41 -10.92 -5.47 19.54
CA ASN A 41 -11.44 -5.19 18.20
C ASN A 41 -11.65 -6.43 17.30
N GLN A 42 -11.42 -7.63 17.81
CA GLN A 42 -11.63 -8.89 17.07
C GLN A 42 -12.29 -9.94 17.95
N GLY A 43 -13.22 -10.72 17.39
CA GLY A 43 -13.91 -11.75 18.13
C GLY A 43 -14.92 -12.55 17.31
N PHE A 44 -15.81 -13.27 17.99
CA PHE A 44 -16.78 -14.16 17.36
C PHE A 44 -18.23 -13.68 17.54
N VAL A 45 -19.11 -14.07 16.61
CA VAL A 45 -20.56 -13.82 16.69
C VAL A 45 -21.09 -14.21 18.08
N ASN A 46 -21.91 -13.33 18.65
CA ASN A 46 -22.51 -13.40 19.99
C ASN A 46 -21.53 -13.68 21.15
N THR A 47 -20.23 -13.38 20.99
CA THR A 47 -19.27 -13.29 22.11
C THR A 47 -19.09 -11.85 22.56
N GLY A 48 -18.91 -11.64 23.86
CA GLY A 48 -18.67 -10.33 24.45
C GLY A 48 -17.20 -9.92 24.37
N LEU A 49 -16.92 -8.86 23.63
CA LEU A 49 -15.58 -8.31 23.41
C LEU A 49 -15.36 -7.16 24.39
N SER A 50 -14.37 -7.29 25.27
CA SER A 50 -14.22 -6.37 26.40
C SER A 50 -13.87 -4.96 25.91
N THR A 51 -14.61 -3.97 26.39
CA THR A 51 -14.52 -2.56 25.99
C THR A 51 -14.51 -1.69 27.24
N SER A 52 -13.38 -1.04 27.52
CA SER A 52 -13.22 -0.08 28.60
C SER A 52 -13.29 1.34 28.03
N LEU A 53 -14.22 2.15 28.54
CA LEU A 53 -14.39 3.55 28.14
C LEU A 53 -14.16 4.44 29.35
N SER A 54 -13.37 5.51 29.19
CA SER A 54 -13.06 6.48 30.24
C SER A 54 -13.24 7.92 29.74
N VAL A 55 -13.57 8.83 30.65
CA VAL A 55 -13.57 10.27 30.43
C VAL A 55 -12.44 10.90 31.24
N ILE A 56 -11.64 11.75 30.58
CA ILE A 56 -10.49 12.44 31.15
C ILE A 56 -10.76 13.95 31.10
N PRO A 57 -11.35 14.56 32.15
CA PRO A 57 -11.58 16.00 32.21
C PRO A 57 -10.30 16.77 32.58
N GLU A 58 -10.15 18.00 32.09
CA GLU A 58 -8.99 18.85 32.40
C GLU A 58 -8.90 19.20 33.90
N GLU A 59 -10.05 19.48 34.55
CA GLU A 59 -10.17 19.66 36.00
C GLU A 59 -11.29 18.77 36.57
N ILE A 60 -10.98 18.00 37.63
CA ILE A 60 -11.98 17.16 38.32
C ILE A 60 -12.76 18.03 39.29
N LEU A 61 -14.06 18.21 39.03
CA LEU A 61 -14.97 19.05 39.81
C LEU A 61 -16.09 18.22 40.45
N ASP A 62 -16.29 18.37 41.76
CA ASP A 62 -17.26 17.57 42.57
C ASP A 62 -18.74 17.69 42.12
N ASP A 63 -19.08 18.68 41.27
CA ASP A 63 -20.43 18.96 40.78
C ASP A 63 -20.68 18.50 39.31
N TYR A 64 -19.73 17.79 38.67
CA TYR A 64 -19.86 17.29 37.28
C TYR A 64 -20.08 15.77 37.22
N GLU A 65 -21.22 15.36 36.65
CA GLU A 65 -21.49 13.99 36.19
C GLU A 65 -21.25 13.88 34.67
N TYR A 66 -20.69 12.75 34.21
CA TYR A 66 -20.46 12.44 32.80
C TYR A 66 -21.24 11.20 32.38
N PHE A 67 -21.78 11.24 31.16
CA PHE A 67 -22.59 10.18 30.56
C PHE A 67 -22.06 9.83 29.17
N PHE A 68 -22.42 8.67 28.64
CA PHE A 68 -22.34 8.39 27.20
C PHE A 68 -23.66 7.85 26.66
N THR A 69 -23.86 8.07 25.37
CA THR A 69 -24.78 7.31 24.52
C THR A 69 -23.94 6.56 23.49
N TYR A 70 -24.43 5.41 22.99
CA TYR A 70 -23.82 4.74 21.83
C TYR A 70 -24.80 4.60 20.67
N THR A 71 -24.28 4.47 19.45
CA THR A 71 -25.03 4.23 18.20
C THR A 71 -24.21 3.31 17.31
N ILE A 72 -24.83 2.30 16.71
CA ILE A 72 -24.15 1.38 15.78
C ILE A 72 -24.23 1.98 14.38
N THR A 73 -23.06 2.28 13.81
CA THR A 73 -22.92 2.94 12.51
C THR A 73 -22.73 1.94 11.36
N ASN A 74 -22.17 0.76 11.66
CA ASN A 74 -22.08 -0.37 10.72
C ASN A 74 -22.18 -1.73 11.45
N GLY A 75 -22.73 -2.73 10.78
CA GLY A 75 -23.04 -4.06 11.35
C GLY A 75 -24.17 -4.05 12.40
N SER A 76 -24.38 -5.19 13.07
CA SER A 76 -25.44 -5.36 14.08
C SER A 76 -24.88 -5.87 15.41
N GLY A 77 -25.28 -5.26 16.53
CA GLY A 77 -24.82 -5.68 17.85
C GLY A 77 -25.47 -4.94 19.01
N TYR A 78 -24.79 -4.94 20.16
CA TYR A 78 -25.12 -4.14 21.35
C TYR A 78 -23.98 -4.16 22.37
N TYR A 79 -23.99 -3.24 23.33
CA TYR A 79 -23.16 -3.36 24.54
C TYR A 79 -23.91 -4.07 25.68
N GLU A 80 -23.18 -4.86 26.46
CA GLU A 80 -23.58 -5.31 27.80
C GLU A 80 -22.70 -4.66 28.88
N ASN A 81 -23.25 -4.47 30.08
CA ASN A 81 -22.47 -4.07 31.25
C ASN A 81 -21.77 -5.28 31.92
N SER A 82 -21.02 -5.03 33.00
CA SER A 82 -20.32 -6.05 33.80
C SER A 82 -21.22 -7.07 34.53
N GLU A 83 -22.55 -6.91 34.50
CA GLU A 83 -23.54 -7.87 35.01
C GLU A 83 -24.21 -8.70 33.90
N GLY A 84 -23.84 -8.50 32.62
CA GLY A 84 -24.48 -9.14 31.46
C GLY A 84 -25.85 -8.54 31.11
N LEU A 85 -26.10 -7.28 31.49
CA LEU A 85 -27.30 -6.55 31.10
C LEU A 85 -27.05 -5.77 29.80
N ARG A 86 -27.75 -6.15 28.73
CA ARG A 86 -27.80 -5.37 27.48
C ARG A 86 -28.23 -3.94 27.74
N LEU A 87 -27.41 -3.01 27.27
CA LEU A 87 -27.65 -1.58 27.32
C LEU A 87 -28.47 -1.15 26.09
N PRO A 88 -29.51 -0.31 26.25
CA PRO A 88 -30.25 0.24 25.13
C PRO A 88 -29.43 1.31 24.39
N GLU A 89 -29.46 1.22 23.07
CA GLU A 89 -28.82 2.17 22.16
C GLU A 89 -29.45 3.57 22.30
N GLY A 90 -28.64 4.62 22.25
CA GLY A 90 -29.07 6.02 22.38
C GLY A 90 -29.53 6.49 23.77
N GLU A 91 -29.62 5.62 24.80
CA GLU A 91 -29.87 6.09 26.18
C GLU A 91 -28.57 6.54 26.88
N LYS A 92 -28.69 7.54 27.77
CA LYS A 92 -27.56 8.06 28.55
C LYS A 92 -27.20 7.13 29.71
N ILE A 93 -25.95 6.69 29.75
CA ILE A 93 -25.37 5.78 30.74
C ILE A 93 -24.20 6.50 31.43
N ALA A 94 -24.14 6.50 32.76
CA ALA A 94 -23.12 7.24 33.50
C ALA A 94 -21.75 6.54 33.46
N PHE A 95 -20.68 7.34 33.43
CA PHE A 95 -19.33 6.91 33.79
C PHE A 95 -19.18 6.97 35.31
N ASP A 96 -18.97 5.83 36.00
CA ASP A 96 -18.92 5.78 37.48
C ASP A 96 -17.53 5.36 37.98
N PRO A 97 -16.69 6.27 38.50
CA PRO A 97 -16.88 7.72 38.62
C PRO A 97 -16.44 8.52 37.38
N LEU A 98 -15.60 7.92 36.52
CA LEU A 98 -15.07 8.49 35.27
C LEU A 98 -14.79 7.40 34.21
N SER A 99 -15.17 6.15 34.46
CA SER A 99 -14.90 5.02 33.56
C SER A 99 -16.01 3.97 33.66
N ILE A 100 -16.13 3.14 32.62
CA ILE A 100 -17.04 1.99 32.59
C ILE A 100 -16.41 0.83 31.82
N SER A 101 -16.64 -0.40 32.29
CA SER A 101 -16.26 -1.62 31.57
C SER A 101 -17.51 -2.30 31.02
N LEU A 102 -17.50 -2.49 29.71
CA LEU A 102 -18.56 -3.06 28.88
C LEU A 102 -18.04 -4.29 28.14
N ASN A 103 -18.95 -5.00 27.47
CA ASN A 103 -18.60 -5.92 26.39
C ASN A 103 -19.44 -5.60 25.15
N TYR A 104 -18.82 -5.43 23.98
CA TYR A 104 -19.54 -5.37 22.71
C TYR A 104 -19.92 -6.78 22.26
N VAL A 105 -21.17 -6.99 21.83
CA VAL A 105 -21.68 -8.26 21.34
C VAL A 105 -22.17 -8.06 19.91
N GLY A 106 -21.38 -8.47 18.92
CA GLY A 106 -21.77 -8.49 17.51
C GLY A 106 -22.68 -9.67 17.19
N THR A 107 -23.84 -9.44 16.58
CA THR A 107 -24.87 -10.47 16.33
C THR A 107 -24.78 -11.11 14.94
N GLU A 108 -23.91 -10.61 14.07
CA GLU A 108 -23.64 -11.12 12.72
C GLU A 108 -22.12 -11.04 12.43
N PRO A 109 -21.59 -11.75 11.41
CA PRO A 109 -20.18 -11.68 11.04
C PRO A 109 -19.90 -10.58 10.00
N GLY A 110 -18.77 -9.90 10.14
CA GLY A 110 -18.34 -8.79 9.29
C GLY A 110 -17.58 -7.72 10.09
N ASP A 111 -17.25 -6.60 9.44
CA ASP A 111 -16.72 -5.42 10.13
C ASP A 111 -17.87 -4.55 10.65
N HIS A 112 -17.86 -4.26 11.94
CA HIS A 112 -18.86 -3.46 12.65
C HIS A 112 -18.20 -2.17 13.12
N SER A 113 -18.97 -1.08 13.20
CA SER A 113 -18.50 0.20 13.74
C SER A 113 -19.54 0.77 14.70
N VAL A 114 -19.06 1.33 15.82
CA VAL A 114 -19.92 1.77 16.93
C VAL A 114 -19.45 3.12 17.46
N ARG A 115 -20.28 4.14 17.26
CA ARG A 115 -20.06 5.48 17.79
C ARG A 115 -20.35 5.55 19.28
N ILE A 116 -19.41 6.08 20.04
CA ILE A 116 -19.61 6.56 21.41
C ILE A 116 -19.72 8.08 21.37
N ARG A 117 -20.72 8.63 22.03
CA ARG A 117 -20.88 10.07 22.26
C ARG A 117 -20.96 10.33 23.76
N ALA A 118 -19.92 10.92 24.33
CA ALA A 118 -19.88 11.31 25.73
C ALA A 118 -20.50 12.71 25.93
N GLU A 119 -21.12 12.97 27.07
CA GLU A 119 -21.80 14.23 27.41
C GLU A 119 -21.67 14.56 28.89
N ASP A 120 -21.33 15.80 29.21
CA ASP A 120 -21.23 16.30 30.57
C ASP A 120 -22.60 16.72 31.17
N THR A 121 -22.57 17.35 32.35
CA THR A 121 -23.77 17.85 33.04
C THR A 121 -24.40 19.07 32.37
N PHE A 122 -23.68 19.81 31.53
CA PHE A 122 -24.13 21.04 30.88
C PHE A 122 -24.51 20.85 29.39
N GLY A 123 -24.11 19.74 28.77
CA GLY A 123 -24.44 19.35 27.40
C GLY A 123 -23.28 19.44 26.41
N PHE A 124 -22.03 19.65 26.88
CA PHE A 124 -20.82 19.59 26.06
C PHE A 124 -20.47 18.13 25.74
N THR A 125 -20.10 17.83 24.49
CA THR A 125 -19.97 16.44 24.01
C THR A 125 -18.79 16.16 23.11
N GLU A 126 -18.15 15.01 23.35
CA GLU A 126 -17.12 14.40 22.52
C GLU A 126 -17.67 13.15 21.82
N GLU A 127 -17.11 12.78 20.66
CA GLU A 127 -17.45 11.56 19.91
C GLU A 127 -16.19 10.77 19.51
N THR A 128 -16.28 9.44 19.52
CA THR A 128 -15.27 8.51 18.96
C THR A 128 -15.95 7.29 18.36
N ASP A 129 -15.35 6.68 17.35
CA ASP A 129 -15.85 5.46 16.68
C ASP A 129 -14.97 4.25 17.03
N LEU A 130 -15.61 3.10 17.26
CA LEU A 130 -14.98 1.85 17.69
C LEU A 130 -15.26 0.74 16.68
N ASP A 131 -14.22 0.21 16.04
CA ASP A 131 -14.33 -0.75 14.94
C ASP A 131 -14.02 -2.19 15.40
N TYR A 132 -14.90 -3.14 15.08
CA TYR A 132 -14.82 -4.53 15.51
C TYR A 132 -14.97 -5.50 14.32
N THR A 133 -14.02 -6.40 14.09
CA THR A 133 -14.17 -7.50 13.11
C THR A 133 -14.75 -8.73 13.82
N ILE A 134 -15.98 -9.11 13.44
CA ILE A 134 -16.73 -10.23 14.02
C ILE A 134 -16.67 -11.45 13.09
N SER A 135 -16.19 -12.58 13.59
CA SER A 135 -16.00 -13.83 12.85
C SER A 135 -16.97 -14.94 13.26
N ASN A 136 -17.16 -15.93 12.39
CA ASN A 136 -17.82 -17.18 12.74
C ASN A 136 -16.89 -18.06 13.58
N VAL A 137 -17.42 -18.78 14.59
CA VAL A 137 -16.67 -19.78 15.35
C VAL A 137 -16.19 -20.87 14.37
N PRO A 138 -14.87 -21.19 14.30
CA PRO A 138 -14.34 -22.06 13.26
C PRO A 138 -14.38 -23.54 13.68
N VAL A 139 -15.36 -24.26 13.13
CA VAL A 139 -15.50 -25.72 13.26
C VAL A 139 -15.75 -26.37 11.89
N VAL A 140 -15.35 -27.63 11.76
CA VAL A 140 -15.73 -28.49 10.63
C VAL A 140 -16.92 -29.35 11.06
N TRP A 141 -18.00 -29.29 10.29
CA TRP A 141 -19.18 -30.12 10.45
C TRP A 141 -19.43 -30.91 9.16
N THR A 142 -19.48 -32.24 9.27
CA THR A 142 -19.67 -33.13 8.11
C THR A 142 -20.70 -34.21 8.39
N ALA A 143 -21.38 -34.66 7.34
CA ALA A 143 -22.23 -35.84 7.30
C ALA A 143 -21.86 -36.70 6.08
N SER A 144 -21.80 -38.03 6.25
CA SER A 144 -21.39 -38.96 5.18
C SER A 144 -22.04 -40.33 5.36
N SER A 145 -22.15 -41.10 4.29
CA SER A 145 -22.60 -42.50 4.26
C SER A 145 -21.68 -43.29 3.34
N THR A 146 -21.38 -44.55 3.69
CA THR A 146 -20.68 -45.49 2.78
C THR A 146 -21.63 -46.10 1.73
N MET A 147 -22.92 -45.81 1.85
CA MET A 147 -23.99 -46.26 0.96
C MET A 147 -24.63 -45.08 0.25
N SER A 148 -24.43 -45.00 -1.07
CA SER A 148 -25.12 -44.09 -2.00
C SER A 148 -26.55 -44.56 -2.30
N GLN A 149 -26.76 -45.89 -2.30
CA GLN A 149 -28.03 -46.55 -2.49
C GLN A 149 -28.37 -47.46 -1.31
N ILE A 150 -29.66 -47.64 -1.05
CA ILE A 150 -30.16 -48.48 0.03
C ILE A 150 -31.46 -49.19 -0.39
N LEU A 151 -31.65 -50.43 0.05
CA LEU A 151 -32.93 -51.12 -0.13
C LEU A 151 -34.02 -50.48 0.73
N LEU A 152 -35.27 -50.47 0.24
CA LEU A 152 -36.45 -50.16 1.05
C LEU A 152 -36.51 -51.05 2.31
N ALA A 153 -36.68 -50.44 3.48
CA ALA A 153 -36.57 -51.09 4.80
C ALA A 153 -35.18 -51.75 5.10
N GLY A 154 -34.13 -51.34 4.39
CA GLY A 154 -32.74 -51.61 4.73
C GLY A 154 -32.23 -50.75 5.89
N SER A 155 -30.91 -50.63 6.03
CA SER A 155 -30.27 -49.72 6.98
C SER A 155 -28.92 -49.24 6.44
N ALA A 156 -28.68 -47.92 6.45
CA ALA A 156 -27.41 -47.32 6.03
C ALA A 156 -26.72 -46.63 7.23
N PRO A 157 -25.40 -46.80 7.41
CA PRO A 157 -24.64 -46.07 8.43
C PRO A 157 -24.38 -44.63 7.96
N ILE A 158 -24.74 -43.66 8.80
CA ILE A 158 -24.40 -42.25 8.61
C ILE A 158 -23.37 -41.86 9.67
N ASN A 159 -22.20 -41.40 9.21
CA ASN A 159 -21.19 -40.81 10.07
C ASN A 159 -21.32 -39.29 10.03
N ILE A 160 -21.60 -38.69 11.18
CA ILE A 160 -21.49 -37.23 11.40
C ILE A 160 -20.23 -36.92 12.21
N SER A 161 -19.59 -35.78 11.97
CA SER A 161 -18.40 -35.36 12.73
C SER A 161 -18.39 -33.87 13.01
N LEU A 162 -18.12 -33.53 14.28
CA LEU A 162 -17.80 -32.19 14.75
C LEU A 162 -16.31 -32.15 15.11
N SER A 163 -15.51 -31.45 14.30
CA SER A 163 -14.11 -31.18 14.59
C SER A 163 -13.88 -29.69 14.84
N ILE A 164 -13.28 -29.36 15.99
CA ILE A 164 -12.92 -27.98 16.32
C ILE A 164 -11.64 -27.59 15.57
N ILE A 165 -11.66 -26.44 14.88
CA ILE A 165 -10.45 -25.83 14.29
C ILE A 165 -9.77 -24.96 15.34
N GLU A 166 -10.53 -24.09 16.03
CA GLU A 166 -10.04 -23.26 17.14
C GLU A 166 -10.89 -23.44 18.40
N ASN A 167 -10.25 -23.73 19.53
CA ASN A 167 -10.94 -23.99 20.80
C ASN A 167 -11.35 -22.69 21.50
N VAL A 168 -12.48 -22.10 21.07
CA VAL A 168 -13.11 -20.95 21.72
C VAL A 168 -13.67 -21.35 23.10
N PRO A 169 -13.14 -20.81 24.22
CA PRO A 169 -13.52 -21.28 25.56
C PRO A 169 -14.98 -20.98 25.92
N GLY A 170 -15.72 -22.00 26.34
CA GLY A 170 -17.10 -21.86 26.82
C GLY A 170 -18.18 -22.13 25.78
N VAL A 171 -17.83 -22.21 24.49
CA VAL A 171 -18.78 -22.57 23.43
C VAL A 171 -19.23 -24.03 23.59
N THR A 172 -20.54 -24.25 23.51
CA THR A 172 -21.15 -25.60 23.51
C THR A 172 -21.96 -25.82 22.24
N TYR A 173 -22.20 -27.07 21.84
CA TYR A 173 -22.86 -27.38 20.58
C TYR A 173 -24.10 -28.26 20.78
N GLU A 174 -25.09 -28.09 19.91
CA GLU A 174 -26.25 -28.96 19.74
C GLU A 174 -26.43 -29.31 18.26
N ARG A 175 -27.09 -30.43 17.95
CA ARG A 175 -27.39 -30.86 16.58
C ARG A 175 -28.87 -31.21 16.43
N SER A 176 -29.41 -30.96 15.24
CA SER A 176 -30.67 -31.55 14.78
C SER A 176 -30.48 -32.15 13.38
N TYR A 177 -31.51 -32.80 12.85
CA TYR A 177 -31.57 -33.24 11.46
C TYR A 177 -32.96 -33.01 10.87
N ARG A 178 -33.07 -32.87 9.55
CA ARG A 178 -34.35 -32.71 8.84
C ARG A 178 -34.29 -33.31 7.45
N PHE A 179 -35.44 -33.71 6.92
CA PHE A 179 -35.57 -34.15 5.53
C PHE A 179 -35.88 -32.95 4.64
N GLN A 180 -35.11 -32.74 3.57
CA GLN A 180 -35.52 -31.89 2.45
C GLN A 180 -36.42 -32.67 1.47
N SER A 181 -36.09 -33.93 1.22
CA SER A 181 -36.89 -34.87 0.42
C SER A 181 -36.87 -36.28 1.01
N GLY A 182 -37.85 -37.09 0.63
CA GLY A 182 -38.01 -38.45 1.13
C GLY A 182 -38.46 -38.54 2.59
N SER A 183 -38.38 -39.74 3.17
CA SER A 183 -38.79 -40.00 4.55
C SER A 183 -38.14 -41.28 5.09
N GLY A 184 -38.13 -41.41 6.42
CA GLY A 184 -37.61 -42.56 7.15
C GLY A 184 -37.39 -42.22 8.62
N ILE A 185 -36.72 -43.11 9.33
CA ILE A 185 -36.29 -42.90 10.72
C ILE A 185 -34.77 -42.89 10.82
N LEU A 186 -34.26 -42.09 11.76
CA LEU A 186 -32.84 -42.02 12.10
C LEU A 186 -32.67 -42.53 13.52
N LEU A 187 -31.78 -43.51 13.70
CA LEU A 187 -31.51 -44.17 14.96
C LEU A 187 -30.14 -43.75 15.48
N GLU A 188 -30.09 -43.42 16.76
CA GLU A 188 -28.86 -43.18 17.52
C GLU A 188 -28.15 -44.50 17.82
N SER A 189 -26.86 -44.44 18.18
CA SER A 189 -26.04 -45.63 18.49
C SER A 189 -26.56 -46.49 19.66
N ASP A 190 -27.47 -45.97 20.50
CA ASP A 190 -28.11 -46.69 21.60
C ASP A 190 -29.46 -47.34 21.20
N GLY A 191 -29.90 -47.16 19.95
CA GLY A 191 -31.17 -47.64 19.41
C GLY A 191 -32.37 -46.74 19.69
N THR A 192 -32.19 -45.55 20.27
CA THR A 192 -33.24 -44.53 20.33
C THR A 192 -33.47 -43.90 18.95
N THR A 193 -34.69 -43.43 18.69
CA THR A 193 -35.04 -42.76 17.43
C THR A 193 -34.96 -41.25 17.63
N GLY A 194 -34.23 -40.56 16.76
CA GLY A 194 -34.24 -39.10 16.72
C GLY A 194 -35.59 -38.55 16.27
N THR A 195 -35.87 -37.30 16.64
CA THR A 195 -37.01 -36.53 16.11
C THR A 195 -36.49 -35.48 15.13
N PRO A 196 -37.01 -35.38 13.90
CA PRO A 196 -36.58 -34.35 12.97
C PRO A 196 -36.86 -32.93 13.50
N ASN A 197 -35.86 -32.04 13.38
CA ASN A 197 -35.81 -30.66 13.87
C ASN A 197 -35.71 -30.47 15.40
N ASP A 198 -35.70 -31.53 16.21
CA ASP A 198 -35.35 -31.41 17.64
C ASP A 198 -33.83 -31.28 17.78
N PHE A 199 -33.35 -30.22 18.45
CA PHE A 199 -31.93 -30.04 18.77
C PHE A 199 -31.56 -30.79 20.06
N ILE A 200 -30.42 -31.50 20.03
CA ILE A 200 -29.84 -32.25 21.14
C ILE A 200 -28.35 -31.93 21.32
N PRO A 201 -27.82 -31.84 22.56
CA PRO A 201 -26.40 -31.52 22.78
C PRO A 201 -25.43 -32.51 22.12
N ILE A 202 -24.33 -32.00 21.57
CA ILE A 202 -23.23 -32.76 20.97
C ILE A 202 -21.88 -32.27 21.49
N SER A 203 -20.91 -33.18 21.62
CA SER A 203 -19.52 -32.86 21.92
C SER A 203 -18.66 -33.01 20.66
N PRO A 204 -17.47 -32.40 20.58
CA PRO A 204 -16.53 -32.66 19.49
C PRO A 204 -16.17 -34.14 19.39
N GLY A 205 -16.14 -34.66 18.17
CA GLY A 205 -15.96 -36.08 17.85
C GLY A 205 -16.82 -36.54 16.67
N SER A 206 -16.64 -37.80 16.27
CA SER A 206 -17.46 -38.47 15.25
C SER A 206 -18.49 -39.40 15.89
N TYR A 207 -19.69 -39.46 15.31
CA TYR A 207 -20.81 -40.26 15.78
C TYR A 207 -21.43 -41.04 14.62
N GLU A 208 -21.72 -42.32 14.88
CA GLU A 208 -22.41 -43.22 13.94
C GLU A 208 -23.91 -43.26 14.25
N LEU A 209 -24.72 -43.03 13.23
CA LEU A 209 -26.18 -43.07 13.24
C LEU A 209 -26.65 -44.09 12.19
N ILE A 210 -27.86 -44.63 12.33
CA ILE A 210 -28.41 -45.60 11.37
C ILE A 210 -29.69 -45.04 10.75
N PHE A 211 -29.68 -44.81 9.44
CA PHE A 211 -30.86 -44.38 8.69
C PHE A 211 -31.64 -45.59 8.13
N GLN A 212 -32.97 -45.56 8.27
CA GLN A 212 -33.88 -46.56 7.73
C GLN A 212 -35.04 -45.87 6.96
N PRO A 213 -35.09 -45.97 5.62
CA PRO A 213 -36.13 -45.35 4.80
C PRO A 213 -37.44 -46.14 4.78
N ASP A 214 -38.56 -45.43 4.69
CA ASP A 214 -39.91 -46.00 4.61
C ASP A 214 -40.57 -45.84 3.21
N ALA A 215 -39.91 -45.13 2.28
CA ALA A 215 -40.36 -44.92 0.90
C ALA A 215 -39.21 -45.03 -0.11
N LEU A 216 -39.52 -45.35 -1.37
CA LEU A 216 -38.59 -45.37 -2.50
C LEU A 216 -38.30 -43.96 -3.03
N GLY A 217 -37.13 -43.77 -3.63
CA GLY A 217 -36.67 -42.51 -4.23
C GLY A 217 -35.58 -41.81 -3.43
N THR A 218 -35.22 -40.59 -3.86
CA THR A 218 -34.12 -39.81 -3.30
C THR A 218 -34.49 -39.17 -1.96
N VAL A 219 -33.78 -39.59 -0.91
CA VAL A 219 -33.84 -38.98 0.43
C VAL A 219 -32.71 -37.97 0.55
N ILE A 220 -33.03 -36.73 0.93
CA ILE A 220 -32.04 -35.69 1.23
C ILE A 220 -32.19 -35.30 2.70
N LEU A 221 -31.11 -35.51 3.45
CA LEU A 221 -30.99 -35.29 4.90
C LEU A 221 -30.06 -34.12 5.18
N ASP A 222 -30.58 -33.05 5.78
CA ASP A 222 -29.77 -32.01 6.40
C ASP A 222 -29.45 -32.40 7.84
N PHE A 223 -28.18 -32.32 8.21
CA PHE A 223 -27.70 -32.32 9.58
C PHE A 223 -27.31 -30.90 9.96
N VAL A 224 -28.04 -30.29 10.90
CA VAL A 224 -27.80 -28.91 11.34
C VAL A 224 -27.07 -28.95 12.68
N LEU A 225 -25.81 -28.55 12.68
CA LEU A 225 -25.10 -28.16 13.89
C LEU A 225 -25.51 -26.75 14.29
N LYS A 226 -25.60 -26.49 15.59
CA LYS A 226 -25.76 -25.17 16.16
C LYS A 226 -24.83 -24.99 17.35
N ASP A 227 -24.20 -23.83 17.48
CA ASP A 227 -23.41 -23.49 18.65
C ASP A 227 -24.21 -22.65 19.69
N SER A 228 -23.65 -22.48 20.88
CA SER A 228 -24.21 -21.65 21.95
C SER A 228 -24.34 -20.18 21.58
N ASN A 229 -23.67 -19.76 20.51
CA ASN A 229 -23.62 -18.41 20.01
C ASN A 229 -24.65 -18.20 18.89
N GLY A 230 -25.43 -19.23 18.53
CA GLY A 230 -26.50 -19.17 17.55
C GLY A 230 -26.06 -19.33 16.09
N GLN A 231 -24.78 -19.61 15.82
CA GLN A 231 -24.32 -20.03 14.48
C GLN A 231 -24.98 -21.36 14.13
N GLU A 232 -25.50 -21.50 12.91
CA GLU A 232 -25.96 -22.79 12.37
C GLU A 232 -25.13 -23.20 11.14
N LEU A 233 -24.64 -24.44 11.13
CA LEU A 233 -23.93 -25.06 10.00
C LEU A 233 -24.70 -26.29 9.54
N THR A 234 -24.94 -26.40 8.23
CA THR A 234 -25.67 -27.55 7.65
C THR A 234 -24.73 -28.43 6.83
N ALA A 235 -24.71 -29.72 7.13
CA ALA A 235 -24.10 -30.75 6.29
C ALA A 235 -25.22 -31.61 5.67
N THR A 236 -25.33 -31.62 4.36
CA THR A 236 -26.40 -32.31 3.63
C THR A 236 -25.90 -33.64 3.05
N LEU A 237 -26.73 -34.68 3.12
CA LEU A 237 -26.45 -36.03 2.64
C LEU A 237 -27.61 -36.52 1.75
N GLU A 238 -27.28 -37.06 0.57
CA GLU A 238 -28.23 -37.69 -0.34
C GLU A 238 -28.10 -39.23 -0.30
N ILE A 239 -29.22 -39.95 -0.26
CA ILE A 239 -29.28 -41.42 -0.33
C ILE A 239 -30.44 -41.83 -1.25
N ASN A 240 -30.18 -42.68 -2.23
CA ASN A 240 -31.19 -43.17 -3.17
C ASN A 240 -31.80 -44.51 -2.72
N VAL A 241 -33.10 -44.52 -2.41
CA VAL A 241 -33.81 -45.71 -1.92
C VAL A 241 -34.41 -46.50 -3.08
N VAL A 242 -33.95 -47.74 -3.24
CA VAL A 242 -34.17 -48.59 -4.44
C VAL A 242 -34.79 -49.95 -4.08
N GLU A 243 -35.36 -50.65 -5.07
CA GLU A 243 -35.85 -52.03 -4.91
C GLU A 243 -34.74 -53.08 -5.05
N GLN A 244 -33.63 -52.74 -5.70
CA GLN A 244 -32.42 -53.55 -5.84
C GLN A 244 -31.19 -52.63 -5.90
N LEU A 245 -30.10 -53.01 -5.24
CA LEU A 245 -28.84 -52.27 -5.23
C LEU A 245 -28.06 -52.42 -6.54
N THR A 246 -27.43 -51.35 -7.03
CA THR A 246 -26.38 -51.42 -8.06
C THR A 246 -25.12 -52.08 -7.45
N PRO A 247 -24.60 -53.18 -8.03
CA PRO A 247 -23.37 -53.82 -7.57
C PRO A 247 -22.12 -53.06 -8.03
N VAL A 248 -21.03 -53.18 -7.28
CA VAL A 248 -19.69 -52.78 -7.76
C VAL A 248 -19.28 -53.66 -8.94
N THR A 249 -18.68 -53.05 -9.97
CA THR A 249 -18.15 -53.74 -11.17
C THR A 249 -16.69 -53.42 -11.45
N GLY A 250 -16.11 -52.38 -10.82
CA GLY A 250 -14.70 -52.01 -10.97
C GLY A 250 -14.19 -51.08 -9.87
N ILE A 251 -12.88 -50.90 -9.83
CA ILE A 251 -12.17 -49.84 -9.10
C ILE A 251 -11.14 -49.24 -10.06
N GLU A 252 -10.92 -47.94 -9.98
CA GLU A 252 -9.80 -47.24 -10.62
C GLU A 252 -9.01 -46.48 -9.54
N VAL A 253 -7.69 -46.66 -9.46
CA VAL A 253 -6.79 -45.94 -8.55
C VAL A 253 -6.02 -44.86 -9.30
N SER A 254 -6.12 -43.62 -8.84
CA SER A 254 -5.45 -42.47 -9.45
C SER A 254 -4.57 -41.71 -8.44
N PRO A 255 -3.33 -41.32 -8.81
CA PRO A 255 -2.61 -41.69 -10.04
C PRO A 255 -2.14 -43.16 -10.03
N GLU A 256 -1.97 -43.77 -11.22
CA GLU A 256 -1.42 -45.13 -11.40
C GLU A 256 0.05 -45.25 -10.94
N GLU A 257 0.82 -44.16 -11.02
CA GLU A 257 2.20 -44.07 -10.52
C GLU A 257 2.36 -42.83 -9.61
N LEU A 258 2.99 -43.04 -8.45
CA LEU A 258 3.24 -42.00 -7.45
C LEU A 258 4.72 -41.97 -7.04
N MET A 259 5.41 -40.88 -7.38
CA MET A 259 6.81 -40.63 -7.03
C MET A 259 6.90 -39.87 -5.70
N LEU A 260 7.66 -40.36 -4.72
CA LEU A 260 7.86 -39.72 -3.42
C LEU A 260 9.35 -39.72 -3.00
N THR A 261 9.70 -38.84 -2.06
CA THR A 261 10.99 -38.90 -1.35
C THR A 261 10.80 -39.55 0.02
N ALA A 262 11.80 -40.26 0.54
CA ALA A 262 11.72 -40.89 1.86
C ALA A 262 11.51 -39.84 2.98
N GLY A 263 10.35 -39.90 3.64
CA GLY A 263 9.86 -38.90 4.61
C GLY A 263 8.63 -38.11 4.14
N ASP A 264 8.30 -38.12 2.84
CA ASP A 264 7.15 -37.42 2.28
C ASP A 264 5.85 -38.24 2.39
N ASN A 265 4.71 -37.55 2.24
CA ASN A 265 3.41 -38.15 2.03
C ASN A 265 2.88 -37.80 0.63
N GLY A 266 2.15 -38.74 0.01
CA GLY A 266 1.28 -38.50 -1.13
C GLY A 266 -0.11 -39.08 -0.88
N THR A 267 -1.03 -38.94 -1.84
CA THR A 267 -2.40 -39.48 -1.73
C THR A 267 -2.78 -40.20 -3.01
N LEU A 268 -3.41 -41.36 -2.86
CA LEU A 268 -4.07 -42.12 -3.92
C LEU A 268 -5.59 -42.03 -3.71
N VAL A 269 -6.34 -41.86 -4.79
CA VAL A 269 -7.81 -41.87 -4.77
C VAL A 269 -8.30 -43.13 -5.46
N ALA A 270 -9.19 -43.88 -4.81
CA ALA A 270 -9.85 -45.03 -5.39
C ALA A 270 -11.30 -44.68 -5.75
N THR A 271 -11.63 -44.75 -7.04
CA THR A 271 -12.98 -44.53 -7.57
C THR A 271 -13.67 -45.88 -7.75
N ILE A 272 -14.83 -46.05 -7.12
CA ILE A 272 -15.68 -47.23 -7.30
C ILE A 272 -16.52 -47.07 -8.57
N LEU A 273 -16.59 -48.12 -9.40
CA LEU A 273 -17.40 -48.16 -10.61
C LEU A 273 -18.55 -49.18 -10.50
N PRO A 274 -19.75 -48.87 -11.02
CA PRO A 274 -20.19 -47.53 -11.44
C PRO A 274 -20.32 -46.59 -10.22
N ILE A 275 -20.37 -45.27 -10.46
CA ILE A 275 -20.40 -44.26 -9.38
C ILE A 275 -21.65 -44.34 -8.49
N ASP A 276 -22.73 -44.96 -8.97
CA ASP A 276 -23.95 -45.23 -8.20
C ASP A 276 -23.95 -46.58 -7.44
N ALA A 277 -22.83 -47.33 -7.46
CA ALA A 277 -22.71 -48.60 -6.74
C ALA A 277 -22.99 -48.44 -5.24
N ALA A 278 -23.73 -49.39 -4.68
CA ALA A 278 -24.38 -49.23 -3.39
C ALA A 278 -23.47 -49.33 -2.15
N ASP A 279 -22.27 -49.88 -2.30
CA ASP A 279 -21.23 -49.91 -1.25
C ASP A 279 -19.95 -49.37 -1.88
N THR A 280 -19.58 -48.15 -1.49
CA THR A 280 -18.39 -47.47 -2.03
C THR A 280 -17.14 -47.69 -1.19
N SER A 281 -17.19 -48.59 -0.18
CA SER A 281 -16.08 -48.75 0.77
C SER A 281 -14.91 -49.59 0.22
N VAL A 282 -13.71 -49.07 0.47
CA VAL A 282 -12.43 -49.58 -0.02
C VAL A 282 -11.51 -49.93 1.15
N LEU A 283 -10.82 -51.06 1.05
CA LEU A 283 -9.71 -51.44 1.91
C LEU A 283 -8.39 -51.20 1.17
N TRP A 284 -7.49 -50.44 1.80
CA TRP A 284 -6.14 -50.16 1.29
C TRP A 284 -5.10 -51.11 1.88
N SER A 285 -4.06 -51.42 1.12
CA SER A 285 -2.90 -52.21 1.59
C SER A 285 -1.63 -51.92 0.77
N SER A 286 -0.46 -52.11 1.39
CA SER A 286 0.86 -52.00 0.75
C SER A 286 1.49 -53.37 0.54
N SER A 287 2.19 -53.55 -0.58
CA SER A 287 3.02 -54.74 -0.82
C SER A 287 4.31 -54.75 0.01
N ASN A 288 4.75 -53.60 0.55
CA ASN A 288 5.89 -53.50 1.46
C ASN A 288 5.87 -52.21 2.30
N ASP A 289 5.31 -52.31 3.51
CA ASP A 289 5.29 -51.24 4.53
C ASP A 289 6.68 -50.66 4.89
N ASN A 290 7.79 -51.36 4.58
CA ASN A 290 9.14 -50.84 4.84
C ASN A 290 9.62 -49.82 3.78
N ILE A 291 8.92 -49.75 2.64
CA ILE A 291 9.18 -48.80 1.55
C ILE A 291 8.13 -47.69 1.62
N ALA A 292 6.85 -48.05 1.63
CA ALA A 292 5.74 -47.11 1.83
C ALA A 292 4.55 -47.79 2.52
N THR A 293 3.92 -47.09 3.47
CA THR A 293 2.67 -47.50 4.13
C THR A 293 1.49 -46.70 3.58
N VAL A 294 0.29 -47.27 3.58
CA VAL A 294 -0.96 -46.57 3.21
C VAL A 294 -1.99 -46.62 4.34
N ASP A 295 -2.78 -45.56 4.52
CA ASP A 295 -3.86 -45.50 5.49
C ASP A 295 -5.26 -45.75 4.87
N ASN A 296 -6.32 -45.73 5.69
CA ASN A 296 -7.68 -45.99 5.21
C ASN A 296 -8.28 -44.80 4.40
N GLY A 297 -7.60 -43.66 4.32
CA GLY A 297 -7.95 -42.52 3.47
C GLY A 297 -7.21 -42.52 2.12
N GLY A 298 -6.34 -43.49 1.86
CA GLY A 298 -5.49 -43.53 0.67
C GLY A 298 -4.22 -42.67 0.78
N VAL A 299 -3.90 -42.14 1.97
CA VAL A 299 -2.66 -41.38 2.20
C VAL A 299 -1.49 -42.37 2.29
N VAL A 300 -0.47 -42.15 1.48
CA VAL A 300 0.74 -42.97 1.38
C VAL A 300 1.91 -42.24 2.01
N THR A 301 2.56 -42.83 3.02
CA THR A 301 3.79 -42.32 3.63
C THR A 301 5.00 -43.08 3.09
N ALA A 302 5.97 -42.36 2.54
CA ALA A 302 7.23 -42.90 2.05
C ALA A 302 8.25 -43.07 3.18
N ILE A 303 8.83 -44.27 3.33
CA ILE A 303 9.69 -44.65 4.47
C ILE A 303 11.14 -44.90 4.04
N ALA A 304 11.38 -45.59 2.92
CA ALA A 304 12.73 -45.88 2.44
C ALA A 304 12.77 -46.14 0.92
N GLU A 305 13.93 -45.89 0.31
CA GLU A 305 14.19 -46.08 -1.13
C GLU A 305 13.77 -47.47 -1.65
N GLY A 306 12.99 -47.48 -2.73
CA GLY A 306 12.49 -48.69 -3.39
C GLY A 306 11.14 -48.49 -4.07
N VAL A 307 10.49 -49.58 -4.46
CA VAL A 307 9.14 -49.57 -5.04
C VAL A 307 8.20 -50.42 -4.19
N ALA A 308 7.03 -49.89 -3.85
CA ALA A 308 5.90 -50.60 -3.28
C ALA A 308 4.72 -50.55 -4.27
N ILE A 309 3.83 -51.54 -4.22
CA ILE A 309 2.54 -51.50 -4.92
C ILE A 309 1.49 -51.27 -3.85
N ILE A 310 0.62 -50.29 -4.04
CA ILE A 310 -0.51 -50.01 -3.17
C ILE A 310 -1.77 -50.54 -3.86
N THR A 311 -2.58 -51.29 -3.13
CA THR A 311 -3.79 -51.94 -3.64
C THR A 311 -5.03 -51.40 -2.92
N ALA A 312 -6.01 -50.93 -3.69
CA ALA A 312 -7.37 -50.67 -3.27
C ALA A 312 -8.25 -51.89 -3.60
N THR A 313 -9.02 -52.39 -2.64
CA THR A 313 -9.93 -53.55 -2.82
C THR A 313 -11.32 -53.21 -2.31
N SER A 314 -12.38 -53.58 -3.03
CA SER A 314 -13.76 -53.35 -2.56
C SER A 314 -14.03 -54.22 -1.34
N VAL A 315 -14.67 -53.63 -0.32
CA VAL A 315 -15.15 -54.39 0.85
C VAL A 315 -16.35 -55.28 0.46
N SER A 316 -17.13 -54.88 -0.54
CA SER A 316 -18.34 -55.58 -0.99
C SER A 316 -18.04 -56.84 -1.82
N ASP A 317 -17.03 -56.79 -2.68
CA ASP A 317 -16.47 -57.94 -3.40
C ASP A 317 -14.95 -57.85 -3.51
N ALA A 318 -14.26 -58.67 -2.70
CA ALA A 318 -12.80 -58.73 -2.66
C ALA A 318 -12.15 -59.35 -3.92
N ALA A 319 -12.93 -59.72 -4.95
CA ALA A 319 -12.42 -60.00 -6.28
C ALA A 319 -12.22 -58.73 -7.15
N ILE A 320 -12.72 -57.58 -6.70
CA ILE A 320 -12.61 -56.29 -7.40
C ILE A 320 -11.59 -55.41 -6.66
N SER A 321 -10.46 -55.19 -7.31
CA SER A 321 -9.32 -54.44 -6.78
C SER A 321 -8.52 -53.80 -7.90
N ASP A 322 -7.88 -52.66 -7.63
CA ASP A 322 -6.95 -52.00 -8.54
C ASP A 322 -5.72 -51.46 -7.78
N THR A 323 -4.65 -51.12 -8.51
CA THR A 323 -3.31 -50.90 -7.94
C THR A 323 -2.54 -49.75 -8.55
N ALA A 324 -1.93 -48.92 -7.71
CA ALA A 324 -0.90 -47.95 -8.11
C ALA A 324 0.50 -48.39 -7.70
N SER A 325 1.52 -48.00 -8.47
CA SER A 325 2.92 -48.16 -8.08
C SER A 325 3.43 -46.92 -7.34
N VAL A 326 4.16 -47.12 -6.25
CA VAL A 326 4.77 -46.05 -5.45
C VAL A 326 6.27 -46.23 -5.46
N THR A 327 6.97 -45.31 -6.11
CA THR A 327 8.44 -45.29 -6.15
C THR A 327 8.96 -44.26 -5.17
N VAL A 328 9.63 -44.74 -4.13
CA VAL A 328 10.29 -43.91 -3.12
C VAL A 328 11.77 -43.74 -3.48
N THR A 329 12.20 -42.49 -3.52
CA THR A 329 13.60 -42.10 -3.76
C THR A 329 14.21 -41.52 -2.49
N ASN A 330 15.54 -41.54 -2.38
CA ASN A 330 16.25 -40.75 -1.38
C ASN A 330 16.53 -39.35 -1.94
N ALA A 331 16.40 -38.31 -1.11
CA ALA A 331 16.76 -36.96 -1.51
C ALA A 331 18.25 -36.88 -1.88
N SER A 332 18.58 -36.28 -3.03
CA SER A 332 19.97 -36.03 -3.38
C SER A 332 20.61 -35.06 -2.39
N VAL A 333 21.85 -35.31 -2.01
CA VAL A 333 22.66 -34.41 -1.19
C VAL A 333 23.55 -33.64 -2.16
N PRO A 334 23.22 -32.38 -2.49
CA PRO A 334 24.00 -31.61 -3.46
C PRO A 334 25.38 -31.27 -2.90
N VAL A 335 26.35 -31.11 -3.80
CA VAL A 335 27.60 -30.42 -3.46
C VAL A 335 27.28 -28.98 -3.07
N THR A 336 27.89 -28.52 -1.98
CA THR A 336 27.76 -27.12 -1.47
C THR A 336 29.10 -26.41 -1.36
N GLY A 337 30.21 -27.12 -1.56
CA GLY A 337 31.55 -26.54 -1.58
C GLY A 337 32.60 -27.51 -2.12
N VAL A 338 33.56 -26.97 -2.86
CA VAL A 338 34.84 -27.58 -3.20
C VAL A 338 35.92 -26.81 -2.42
N LEU A 339 36.95 -27.49 -1.93
CA LEU A 339 38.14 -26.86 -1.35
C LEU A 339 39.40 -27.53 -1.91
N VAL A 340 40.34 -26.75 -2.45
CA VAL A 340 41.60 -27.22 -3.03
C VAL A 340 42.76 -26.95 -2.06
N SER A 341 43.58 -27.98 -1.82
CA SER A 341 44.69 -27.93 -0.87
C SER A 341 46.00 -28.44 -1.49
N PRO A 342 47.13 -27.72 -1.32
CA PRO A 342 47.22 -26.37 -0.78
C PRO A 342 46.64 -25.31 -1.75
N PRO A 343 46.13 -24.17 -1.25
CA PRO A 343 45.58 -23.08 -2.09
C PRO A 343 46.65 -22.27 -2.83
N SER A 344 47.93 -22.48 -2.54
CA SER A 344 49.04 -22.08 -3.42
C SER A 344 50.28 -22.93 -3.19
N SER A 345 51.18 -23.00 -4.17
CA SER A 345 52.50 -23.63 -4.02
C SER A 345 53.57 -23.03 -4.94
N GLY A 346 54.83 -23.06 -4.47
CA GLY A 346 56.01 -22.66 -5.24
C GLY A 346 56.76 -23.88 -5.78
N ILE A 347 56.91 -23.97 -7.10
CA ILE A 347 57.58 -25.09 -7.79
C ILE A 347 58.86 -24.59 -8.47
N VAL A 348 60.01 -25.22 -8.21
CA VAL A 348 61.22 -24.94 -9.00
C VAL A 348 61.07 -25.61 -10.38
N LEU A 349 61.40 -24.87 -11.45
CA LEU A 349 61.22 -25.31 -12.84
C LEU A 349 61.76 -26.73 -13.08
N GLY A 350 60.87 -27.65 -13.49
CA GLY A 350 61.16 -29.07 -13.74
C GLY A 350 60.63 -30.03 -12.66
N ASN A 351 60.09 -29.52 -11.55
CA ASN A 351 59.44 -30.31 -10.50
C ASN A 351 57.91 -30.40 -10.67
N THR A 352 57.27 -31.23 -9.84
CA THR A 352 55.83 -31.46 -9.76
C THR A 352 55.26 -31.15 -8.37
N GLN A 353 53.94 -30.95 -8.27
CA GLN A 353 53.18 -30.70 -7.04
C GLN A 353 51.86 -31.47 -7.09
N GLN A 354 51.50 -32.17 -6.02
CA GLN A 354 50.17 -32.79 -5.88
C GLN A 354 49.18 -31.80 -5.24
N LEU A 355 47.99 -31.66 -5.81
CA LEU A 355 46.84 -30.99 -5.17
C LEU A 355 45.81 -32.04 -4.73
N ILE A 356 44.95 -31.66 -3.78
CA ILE A 356 43.82 -32.46 -3.31
C ILE A 356 42.58 -31.57 -3.31
N ALA A 357 41.47 -32.05 -3.86
CA ALA A 357 40.17 -31.42 -3.72
C ALA A 357 39.32 -32.19 -2.69
N THR A 358 38.59 -31.48 -1.84
CA THR A 358 37.64 -32.06 -0.88
C THR A 358 36.25 -31.46 -1.05
N ILE A 359 35.23 -32.30 -1.09
CA ILE A 359 33.82 -31.94 -1.27
C ILE A 359 33.14 -31.71 0.09
N THR A 360 32.22 -30.75 0.14
CA THR A 360 31.34 -30.48 1.27
C THR A 360 29.87 -30.55 0.82
N PRO A 361 28.98 -31.29 1.51
CA PRO A 361 29.28 -32.22 2.59
C PRO A 361 29.97 -33.50 2.06
N GLU A 362 30.63 -34.26 2.94
CA GLU A 362 31.36 -35.49 2.57
C GLU A 362 30.44 -36.59 1.98
N ASN A 363 29.13 -36.52 2.28
CA ASN A 363 28.11 -37.44 1.78
C ASN A 363 27.30 -36.91 0.58
N ALA A 364 27.85 -35.96 -0.19
CA ALA A 364 27.25 -35.51 -1.44
C ALA A 364 27.07 -36.65 -2.45
N THR A 365 26.02 -36.59 -3.27
CA THR A 365 25.58 -37.72 -4.13
C THR A 365 26.54 -37.98 -5.30
N ASP A 366 27.13 -36.95 -5.91
CA ASP A 366 28.31 -37.07 -6.79
C ASP A 366 29.46 -36.20 -6.26
N PRO A 367 30.49 -36.79 -5.61
CA PRO A 367 31.63 -36.05 -5.09
C PRO A 367 32.79 -35.90 -6.11
N SER A 368 32.54 -36.11 -7.42
CA SER A 368 33.58 -36.02 -8.43
C SER A 368 33.89 -34.57 -8.88
N VAL A 369 35.16 -34.34 -9.26
CA VAL A 369 35.66 -33.02 -9.70
C VAL A 369 36.44 -33.12 -11.00
N LEU A 370 36.42 -32.03 -11.76
CA LEU A 370 37.13 -31.88 -13.03
C LEU A 370 38.23 -30.82 -12.89
N TRP A 371 39.47 -31.22 -13.17
CA TRP A 371 40.68 -30.39 -13.02
C TRP A 371 41.03 -29.64 -14.31
N SER A 372 41.46 -28.39 -14.19
CA SER A 372 41.94 -27.56 -15.30
C SER A 372 43.11 -26.64 -14.89
N SER A 373 43.86 -26.14 -15.87
CA SER A 373 44.95 -25.17 -15.70
C SER A 373 44.71 -23.95 -16.58
N SER A 374 44.89 -22.75 -16.03
CA SER A 374 44.67 -21.49 -16.76
C SER A 374 45.73 -21.22 -17.84
N ASP A 375 46.93 -21.81 -17.74
CA ASP A 375 47.96 -21.79 -18.78
C ASP A 375 48.83 -23.06 -18.74
N THR A 376 48.53 -23.97 -19.67
CA THR A 376 49.26 -25.24 -19.85
C THR A 376 50.70 -25.07 -20.37
N ALA A 377 51.11 -23.87 -20.80
CA ALA A 377 52.51 -23.56 -21.11
C ALA A 377 53.34 -23.23 -19.85
N ILE A 378 52.69 -22.89 -18.73
CA ILE A 378 53.34 -22.65 -17.43
C ILE A 378 53.31 -23.94 -16.58
N ALA A 379 52.13 -24.55 -16.40
CA ALA A 379 52.02 -25.87 -15.78
C ALA A 379 50.78 -26.66 -16.25
N THR A 380 50.91 -27.99 -16.33
CA THR A 380 49.82 -28.92 -16.67
C THR A 380 49.34 -29.67 -15.43
N VAL A 381 48.02 -29.88 -15.27
CA VAL A 381 47.42 -30.74 -14.23
C VAL A 381 46.81 -32.00 -14.87
N ASP A 382 46.82 -33.12 -14.15
CA ASP A 382 46.13 -34.36 -14.55
C ASP A 382 44.77 -34.54 -13.83
N ALA A 383 44.03 -35.60 -14.19
CA ALA A 383 42.72 -35.90 -13.59
C ALA A 383 42.78 -36.25 -12.09
N ASN A 384 43.97 -36.44 -11.52
CA ASN A 384 44.18 -36.72 -10.09
C ASN A 384 44.69 -35.47 -9.33
N GLY A 385 44.77 -34.30 -9.97
CA GLY A 385 45.31 -33.08 -9.36
C GLY A 385 46.84 -32.99 -9.32
N LEU A 386 47.57 -33.82 -10.08
CA LEU A 386 49.04 -33.76 -10.14
C LEU A 386 49.50 -32.69 -11.15
N VAL A 387 50.09 -31.61 -10.63
CA VAL A 387 50.60 -30.47 -11.39
C VAL A 387 52.08 -30.68 -11.76
N THR A 388 52.44 -30.39 -13.01
CA THR A 388 53.80 -30.48 -13.55
C THR A 388 54.22 -29.13 -14.14
N SER A 389 55.36 -28.58 -13.68
CA SER A 389 55.89 -27.29 -14.17
C SER A 389 56.53 -27.42 -15.56
N VAL A 390 56.28 -26.43 -16.42
CA VAL A 390 56.70 -26.40 -17.84
C VAL A 390 57.56 -25.17 -18.15
N SER A 391 57.19 -23.99 -17.64
CA SER A 391 57.99 -22.76 -17.76
C SER A 391 57.83 -21.86 -16.53
N VAL A 392 58.69 -20.84 -16.38
CA VAL A 392 58.62 -19.88 -15.26
C VAL A 392 57.48 -18.89 -15.45
N GLY A 393 56.71 -18.65 -14.38
CA GLY A 393 55.48 -17.87 -14.40
C GLY A 393 54.52 -18.32 -13.30
N THR A 394 53.32 -17.75 -13.25
CA THR A 394 52.27 -18.10 -12.29
C THR A 394 51.03 -18.55 -13.04
N VAL A 395 50.38 -19.61 -12.54
CA VAL A 395 49.22 -20.25 -13.18
C VAL A 395 48.23 -20.74 -12.14
N THR A 396 46.94 -20.60 -12.44
CA THR A 396 45.84 -21.05 -11.57
C THR A 396 45.41 -22.45 -11.98
N ILE A 397 45.31 -23.35 -11.01
CA ILE A 397 44.78 -24.71 -11.19
C ILE A 397 43.42 -24.79 -10.51
N THR A 398 42.37 -25.14 -11.24
CA THR A 398 40.99 -25.14 -10.75
C THR A 398 40.46 -26.57 -10.64
N ALA A 399 39.74 -26.88 -9.57
CA ALA A 399 38.88 -28.05 -9.46
C ALA A 399 37.41 -27.59 -9.41
N THR A 400 36.59 -28.08 -10.32
CA THR A 400 35.15 -27.77 -10.42
C THR A 400 34.33 -29.02 -10.14
N SER A 401 33.23 -28.91 -9.39
CA SER A 401 32.30 -30.02 -9.15
C SER A 401 31.63 -30.48 -10.46
N VAL A 402 31.36 -31.78 -10.56
CA VAL A 402 30.57 -32.36 -11.68
C VAL A 402 29.07 -32.20 -11.43
N ASP A 403 28.64 -32.23 -10.16
CA ASP A 403 27.25 -32.05 -9.70
C ASP A 403 26.73 -30.63 -9.96
N ASP A 404 27.55 -29.61 -9.65
CA ASP A 404 27.27 -28.20 -9.97
C ASP A 404 28.54 -27.49 -10.48
N SER A 405 28.55 -27.19 -11.77
CA SER A 405 29.65 -26.50 -12.45
C SER A 405 29.96 -25.08 -11.95
N THR A 406 29.08 -24.47 -11.14
CA THR A 406 29.35 -23.17 -10.50
C THR A 406 30.24 -23.31 -9.26
N ILE A 407 30.25 -24.49 -8.63
CA ILE A 407 31.01 -24.75 -7.41
C ILE A 407 32.42 -25.22 -7.78
N SER A 408 33.41 -24.38 -7.47
CA SER A 408 34.83 -24.66 -7.74
C SER A 408 35.74 -23.97 -6.73
N ASP A 409 36.97 -24.46 -6.62
CA ASP A 409 38.04 -23.78 -5.89
C ASP A 409 39.38 -23.94 -6.62
N THR A 410 40.38 -23.15 -6.24
CA THR A 410 41.60 -22.91 -7.02
C THR A 410 42.88 -22.98 -6.19
N SER A 411 43.99 -23.32 -6.85
CA SER A 411 45.34 -23.24 -6.30
C SER A 411 46.23 -22.40 -7.20
N GLU A 412 46.93 -21.40 -6.64
CA GLU A 412 47.92 -20.62 -7.38
C GLU A 412 49.30 -21.28 -7.36
N ILE A 413 49.81 -21.63 -8.54
CA ILE A 413 51.10 -22.30 -8.72
C ILE A 413 52.10 -21.33 -9.34
N THR A 414 53.16 -20.99 -8.61
CA THR A 414 54.23 -20.11 -9.10
C THR A 414 55.52 -20.89 -9.35
N VAL A 415 56.08 -20.76 -10.56
CA VAL A 415 57.25 -21.51 -11.04
C VAL A 415 58.49 -20.62 -11.13
N THR A 416 59.57 -20.98 -10.43
CA THR A 416 60.74 -20.11 -10.19
C THR A 416 62.11 -20.71 -10.56
N MET A 417 63.16 -19.87 -10.48
CA MET A 417 64.58 -20.16 -10.72
C MET A 417 65.42 -19.75 -9.47
N ALA A 418 66.74 -20.01 -9.44
CA ALA A 418 67.62 -19.83 -8.26
C ALA A 418 68.67 -18.69 -8.38
N ASP A 419 69.28 -18.32 -7.25
CA ASP A 419 69.79 -16.96 -6.97
C ASP A 419 71.32 -16.70 -7.07
N VAL A 420 71.70 -15.41 -7.06
CA VAL A 420 73.07 -14.86 -7.17
C VAL A 420 73.27 -13.66 -6.22
N ALA A 421 74.43 -13.50 -5.57
CA ALA A 421 74.67 -12.52 -4.49
C ALA A 421 75.64 -11.35 -4.82
N ILE A 422 75.59 -10.28 -4.02
CA ILE A 422 76.43 -9.05 -4.11
C ILE A 422 77.90 -9.30 -3.68
N THR A 423 78.86 -8.56 -4.28
CA THR A 423 80.28 -8.50 -3.87
C THR A 423 80.90 -7.10 -3.73
N GLY A 424 80.23 -6.00 -4.11
CA GLY A 424 80.78 -4.63 -3.97
C GLY A 424 79.76 -3.49 -4.17
N ILE A 425 80.05 -2.32 -3.58
CA ILE A 425 79.27 -1.06 -3.62
C ILE A 425 80.22 0.14 -3.90
N ASP A 426 79.71 1.18 -4.56
CA ASP A 426 80.38 2.47 -4.84
C ASP A 426 79.33 3.62 -4.80
N VAL A 427 79.56 4.68 -4.00
CA VAL A 427 78.58 5.74 -3.70
C VAL A 427 78.96 7.09 -4.33
N LEU A 428 78.04 7.68 -5.10
CA LEU A 428 78.26 8.91 -5.85
C LEU A 428 77.14 9.96 -5.67
N PRO A 429 77.46 11.27 -5.66
CA PRO A 429 78.80 11.84 -5.47
C PRO A 429 79.34 11.55 -4.06
N ASN A 430 80.66 11.59 -3.89
CA ASN A 430 81.32 11.33 -2.60
C ASN A 430 81.45 12.57 -1.69
N THR A 431 81.15 13.78 -2.19
CA THR A 431 81.07 15.03 -1.40
C THR A 431 80.02 15.99 -1.99
N ALA A 432 79.21 16.68 -1.18
CA ALA A 432 78.26 17.72 -1.65
C ALA A 432 77.93 18.84 -0.62
N GLU A 433 77.38 19.96 -1.09
CA GLU A 433 76.98 21.15 -0.30
C GLU A 433 75.59 21.64 -0.75
N ILE A 434 74.68 21.98 0.18
CA ILE A 434 73.26 22.31 -0.07
C ILE A 434 72.71 23.40 0.87
N ASP A 435 71.56 24.02 0.57
CA ASP A 435 70.88 24.98 1.44
C ASP A 435 69.99 24.27 2.50
N LEU A 436 69.82 24.84 3.71
CA LEU A 436 68.92 24.27 4.72
C LEU A 436 67.45 24.29 4.27
N GLY A 437 66.78 23.14 4.36
CA GLY A 437 65.46 22.91 3.80
C GLY A 437 65.48 22.42 2.35
N THR A 438 66.66 22.13 1.79
CA THR A 438 66.83 21.48 0.47
C THR A 438 67.49 20.10 0.59
N ASN A 439 67.46 19.33 -0.50
CA ASN A 439 67.82 17.91 -0.52
C ASN A 439 68.90 17.60 -1.58
N GLN A 440 69.72 16.58 -1.31
CA GLN A 440 70.74 16.05 -2.23
C GLN A 440 70.51 14.55 -2.49
N GLN A 441 70.44 14.14 -3.76
CA GLN A 441 70.36 12.72 -4.13
C GLN A 441 71.75 12.08 -4.19
N LEU A 442 71.91 10.89 -3.61
CA LEU A 442 73.06 9.99 -3.80
C LEU A 442 72.66 8.75 -4.62
N THR A 443 73.64 8.00 -5.12
CA THR A 443 73.42 6.76 -5.88
C THR A 443 74.47 5.72 -5.49
N ALA A 444 74.06 4.47 -5.31
CA ALA A 444 74.93 3.33 -5.00
C ALA A 444 75.00 2.36 -6.18
N ASN A 445 76.20 2.10 -6.71
CA ASN A 445 76.44 1.18 -7.82
C ASN A 445 76.82 -0.22 -7.29
N ILE A 446 76.17 -1.28 -7.79
CA ILE A 446 76.30 -2.65 -7.24
C ILE A 446 77.12 -3.55 -8.17
N THR A 447 78.03 -4.32 -7.59
CA THR A 447 78.83 -5.36 -8.29
C THR A 447 78.58 -6.75 -7.69
N PRO A 448 78.38 -7.81 -8.48
CA PRO A 448 78.07 -7.78 -9.92
C PRO A 448 76.64 -7.23 -10.16
N SER A 449 76.41 -6.62 -11.32
CA SER A 449 75.14 -5.96 -11.67
C SER A 449 73.98 -6.92 -11.96
N ASN A 450 74.11 -8.21 -11.61
CA ASN A 450 73.12 -9.27 -11.81
C ASN A 450 72.91 -10.13 -10.55
N ALA A 451 73.28 -9.62 -9.37
CA ALA A 451 72.81 -10.19 -8.11
C ALA A 451 71.27 -10.14 -8.05
N THR A 452 70.63 -11.19 -7.54
CA THR A 452 69.16 -11.30 -7.40
C THR A 452 68.58 -10.13 -6.62
N ASN A 453 69.29 -9.68 -5.58
CA ASN A 453 68.85 -8.68 -4.64
C ASN A 453 69.89 -7.55 -4.55
N PRO A 454 69.83 -6.52 -5.41
CA PRO A 454 70.78 -5.40 -5.44
C PRO A 454 70.57 -4.37 -4.31
N SER A 455 69.84 -4.71 -3.25
CA SER A 455 69.36 -3.74 -2.25
C SER A 455 70.43 -3.27 -1.28
N VAL A 456 70.38 -1.97 -0.93
CA VAL A 456 71.25 -1.33 0.07
C VAL A 456 70.44 -0.58 1.11
N ILE A 457 70.98 -0.48 2.32
CA ILE A 457 70.47 0.32 3.44
C ILE A 457 71.31 1.59 3.52
N TRP A 458 70.65 2.74 3.47
CA TRP A 458 71.28 4.04 3.69
C TRP A 458 71.24 4.43 5.17
N SER A 459 72.27 5.15 5.61
CA SER A 459 72.40 5.64 6.99
C SER A 459 73.13 6.97 7.03
N SER A 460 72.80 7.81 8.02
CA SER A 460 73.48 9.08 8.30
C SER A 460 74.25 9.00 9.61
N SER A 461 75.47 9.55 9.65
CA SER A 461 76.31 9.57 10.86
C SER A 461 75.80 10.54 11.92
N ASP A 462 74.97 11.53 11.53
CA ASP A 462 74.29 12.45 12.45
C ASP A 462 72.94 12.89 11.85
N THR A 463 71.88 12.21 12.25
CA THR A 463 70.50 12.50 11.82
C THR A 463 69.93 13.81 12.36
N SER A 464 70.66 14.54 13.23
CA SER A 464 70.29 15.91 13.62
C SER A 464 70.80 16.97 12.61
N ILE A 465 71.81 16.63 11.81
CA ILE A 465 72.35 17.49 10.74
C ILE A 465 71.63 17.20 9.41
N ALA A 466 71.59 15.93 8.99
CA ALA A 466 70.81 15.50 7.83
C ALA A 466 70.31 14.06 7.98
N THR A 467 69.09 13.81 7.53
CA THR A 467 68.57 12.44 7.32
C THR A 467 68.81 11.99 5.88
N VAL A 468 68.77 10.68 5.65
CA VAL A 468 68.76 10.07 4.31
C VAL A 468 67.61 9.08 4.23
N ASP A 469 66.92 9.01 3.10
CA ASP A 469 65.87 8.02 2.85
C ASP A 469 66.42 6.71 2.24
N ASN A 470 65.55 5.71 2.07
CA ASN A 470 65.93 4.41 1.50
C ASN A 470 66.38 4.47 0.02
N ASN A 471 66.15 5.60 -0.66
CA ASN A 471 66.57 5.82 -2.04
C ASN A 471 67.91 6.58 -2.13
N GLY A 472 68.48 7.03 -1.00
CA GLY A 472 69.69 7.86 -0.97
C GLY A 472 69.42 9.36 -1.07
N LEU A 473 68.17 9.82 -0.90
CA LEU A 473 67.84 11.25 -0.85
C LEU A 473 68.12 11.82 0.54
N VAL A 474 69.16 12.64 0.63
CA VAL A 474 69.58 13.34 1.84
C VAL A 474 68.73 14.61 2.02
N THR A 475 68.15 14.81 3.21
CA THR A 475 67.36 15.99 3.58
C THR A 475 68.10 16.79 4.65
N SER A 476 68.32 18.08 4.41
CA SER A 476 69.00 18.98 5.36
C SER A 476 68.10 19.37 6.54
N LEU A 477 68.60 19.25 7.77
CA LEU A 477 67.86 19.54 9.00
C LEU A 477 68.54 20.57 9.91
N ALA A 478 69.88 20.64 9.90
CA ALA A 478 70.63 21.69 10.57
C ALA A 478 71.93 22.05 9.83
N VAL A 479 72.44 23.25 10.08
CA VAL A 479 73.69 23.77 9.52
C VAL A 479 74.87 22.96 10.08
N GLY A 480 75.58 22.20 9.24
CA GLY A 480 76.64 21.28 9.69
C GLY A 480 77.27 20.46 8.56
N THR A 481 78.03 19.42 8.95
CA THR A 481 78.67 18.45 8.04
C THR A 481 78.41 17.03 8.54
N VAL A 482 78.08 16.09 7.66
CA VAL A 482 77.64 14.72 8.02
C VAL A 482 77.98 13.69 6.94
N ASN A 483 78.27 12.44 7.34
CA ASN A 483 78.57 11.34 6.43
C ASN A 483 77.36 10.44 6.21
N ILE A 484 77.13 10.03 4.96
CA ILE A 484 76.02 9.22 4.50
C ILE A 484 76.56 7.91 3.88
N THR A 485 76.15 6.76 4.41
CA THR A 485 76.71 5.44 4.08
C THR A 485 75.66 4.50 3.51
N ALA A 486 75.97 3.78 2.42
CA ALA A 486 75.17 2.69 1.86
C ALA A 486 75.82 1.33 2.17
N THR A 487 75.05 0.37 2.67
CA THR A 487 75.50 -0.98 3.04
C THR A 487 74.61 -2.05 2.42
N SER A 488 75.17 -3.16 1.93
CA SER A 488 74.39 -4.28 1.35
C SER A 488 73.43 -4.90 2.38
N VAL A 489 72.19 -5.17 1.96
CA VAL A 489 71.19 -5.88 2.78
C VAL A 489 71.63 -7.33 3.09
N GLU A 490 72.36 -7.96 2.18
CA GLU A 490 72.74 -9.39 2.29
C GLU A 490 74.05 -9.63 3.05
N ASN A 491 74.91 -8.60 3.13
CA ASN A 491 76.25 -8.70 3.70
C ASN A 491 76.71 -7.35 4.24
N ASP A 492 76.61 -7.17 5.55
CA ASP A 492 76.94 -5.92 6.26
C ASP A 492 78.43 -5.50 6.15
N GLN A 493 79.29 -6.40 5.67
CA GLN A 493 80.71 -6.13 5.39
C GLN A 493 80.96 -5.45 4.03
N VAL A 494 79.92 -5.16 3.25
CA VAL A 494 80.01 -4.48 1.94
C VAL A 494 79.28 -3.14 2.01
N SER A 495 80.02 -2.04 1.98
CA SER A 495 79.49 -0.66 2.10
C SER A 495 80.43 0.41 1.54
N ASP A 496 79.90 1.63 1.32
CA ASP A 496 80.67 2.83 0.93
C ASP A 496 79.98 4.14 1.39
N THR A 497 80.68 5.30 1.37
CA THR A 497 80.30 6.53 2.11
C THR A 497 80.55 7.86 1.35
N SER A 498 79.68 8.86 1.57
CA SER A 498 79.75 10.25 1.06
C SER A 498 79.64 11.30 2.17
N GLU A 499 80.12 12.54 1.97
CA GLU A 499 80.14 13.65 2.95
C GLU A 499 79.28 14.86 2.48
N ILE A 500 78.43 15.44 3.35
CA ILE A 500 77.40 16.46 3.00
C ILE A 500 77.49 17.71 3.91
N ILE A 501 77.26 18.93 3.37
CA ILE A 501 77.39 20.25 4.05
C ILE A 501 76.14 21.16 3.81
N ILE A 502 75.71 22.05 4.74
CA ILE A 502 74.37 22.72 4.74
C ILE A 502 74.34 24.28 5.04
N ILE A 503 73.53 25.14 4.35
CA ILE A 503 73.36 26.64 4.56
C ILE A 503 71.89 27.28 4.68
N LEU A 504 71.34 28.28 3.90
CA LEU A 504 70.06 29.04 4.24
C LEU A 504 69.32 29.96 3.16
N ALA A 505 68.07 30.48 3.38
CA ALA A 505 67.20 31.29 2.42
C ALA A 505 66.21 32.41 2.99
N ASN A 506 65.34 33.10 2.16
CA ASN A 506 64.58 34.41 2.44
C ASN A 506 63.15 34.65 1.75
N VAL A 507 62.30 35.67 2.11
CA VAL A 507 60.83 35.91 1.71
C VAL A 507 60.36 37.42 1.49
N SER A 508 59.13 37.74 0.96
CA SER A 508 58.56 39.09 0.53
C SER A 508 57.00 39.36 0.65
N VAL A 509 56.51 40.63 0.47
CA VAL A 509 55.10 41.20 0.62
C VAL A 509 54.11 41.04 -0.57
N THR A 510 52.78 41.10 -0.33
CA THR A 510 51.71 41.13 -1.37
C THR A 510 50.47 42.08 -1.25
N GLY A 511 50.15 42.79 -0.14
CA GLY A 511 48.89 43.60 -0.05
C GLY A 511 48.77 44.69 1.05
N ILE A 512 47.83 45.65 0.90
CA ILE A 512 47.50 46.77 1.84
C ILE A 512 45.98 47.06 1.92
N ASN A 513 45.50 47.62 3.04
CA ASN A 513 44.15 48.16 3.28
C ASN A 513 44.18 49.40 4.23
N VAL A 514 43.27 50.39 4.09
CA VAL A 514 43.22 51.67 4.87
C VAL A 514 41.86 51.93 5.54
N THR A 515 41.85 52.54 6.73
CA THR A 515 40.61 52.95 7.44
C THR A 515 40.76 54.24 8.28
N PRO A 516 39.65 54.98 8.56
CA PRO A 516 38.34 54.96 7.90
C PRO A 516 38.29 55.81 6.61
N PRO A 517 37.32 55.59 5.69
CA PRO A 517 37.33 56.19 4.35
C PRO A 517 36.80 57.64 4.21
N SER A 518 36.26 58.31 5.25
CA SER A 518 35.98 59.77 5.20
C SER A 518 35.72 60.40 6.59
N THR A 519 35.77 61.75 6.71
CA THR A 519 35.61 62.54 7.96
C THR A 519 35.24 64.03 7.64
N GLY A 520 34.96 64.88 8.64
CA GLY A 520 34.70 66.34 8.50
C GLY A 520 35.00 67.14 9.79
N ILE A 521 35.52 68.39 9.67
CA ILE A 521 36.16 69.15 10.77
C ILE A 521 36.25 70.67 10.48
N VAL A 522 35.89 71.52 11.46
CA VAL A 522 35.92 73.01 11.37
C VAL A 522 37.33 73.61 11.34
N GLU A 523 37.48 74.91 11.02
CA GLU A 523 38.78 75.58 10.81
C GLU A 523 39.71 75.43 12.02
N GLY A 524 40.85 74.77 11.80
CA GLY A 524 41.86 74.50 12.83
C GLY A 524 41.71 73.18 13.60
N ALA A 525 40.87 72.23 13.17
CA ALA A 525 40.70 70.92 13.81
C ALA A 525 41.39 69.74 13.06
N THR A 526 41.39 68.53 13.65
CA THR A 526 42.23 67.36 13.24
C THR A 526 41.54 65.99 13.39
N ALA A 527 41.97 64.96 12.65
CA ALA A 527 41.49 63.56 12.69
C ALA A 527 42.60 62.52 12.31
N GLN A 528 42.38 61.20 12.44
CA GLN A 528 43.42 60.14 12.33
C GLN A 528 42.99 58.93 11.46
N LEU A 529 43.91 58.34 10.69
CA LEU A 529 43.73 57.14 9.83
C LEU A 529 44.76 56.02 10.15
N GLY A 530 44.60 54.81 9.59
CA GLY A 530 45.55 53.68 9.74
C GLY A 530 45.58 52.70 8.54
N ALA A 531 46.57 51.80 8.49
CA ALA A 531 46.78 50.82 7.41
C ALA A 531 47.43 49.50 7.88
N GLU A 532 47.24 48.41 7.12
CA GLU A 532 47.68 47.03 7.42
C GLU A 532 48.34 46.33 6.21
N ILE A 533 49.15 45.26 6.42
CA ILE A 533 50.02 44.59 5.40
C ILE A 533 49.75 43.08 5.31
N THR A 534 49.78 42.53 4.08
CA THR A 534 49.64 41.09 3.80
C THR A 534 50.81 40.57 2.93
N PRO A 535 51.31 39.33 3.12
CA PRO A 535 51.11 38.46 4.28
C PRO A 535 51.92 38.98 5.48
N SER A 536 51.46 38.67 6.70
CA SER A 536 52.03 39.20 7.95
C SER A 536 53.41 38.66 8.32
N ASN A 537 53.95 37.68 7.58
CA ASN A 537 55.29 37.12 7.76
C ASN A 537 56.31 37.56 6.69
N ALA A 538 55.96 38.53 5.84
CA ALA A 538 56.89 39.10 4.87
C ALA A 538 58.08 39.78 5.57
N THR A 539 59.28 39.71 4.96
CA THR A 539 60.54 40.08 5.63
C THR A 539 60.82 41.60 5.61
N ASN A 540 59.97 42.40 4.95
CA ASN A 540 59.87 43.85 5.09
C ASN A 540 58.37 44.26 5.16
N THR A 541 58.02 45.37 5.82
CA THR A 541 56.61 45.73 6.09
C THR A 541 56.33 47.25 6.13
N GLY A 542 57.07 48.09 5.39
CA GLY A 542 56.93 49.54 5.45
C GLY A 542 55.78 50.12 4.61
N VAL A 543 55.29 51.30 5.04
CA VAL A 543 54.16 52.04 4.42
C VAL A 543 54.43 53.55 4.39
N VAL A 544 54.05 54.21 3.30
CA VAL A 544 54.21 55.66 3.06
C VAL A 544 52.84 56.31 2.80
N TRP A 545 52.63 57.53 3.32
CA TRP A 545 51.34 58.27 3.24
C TRP A 545 51.44 59.60 2.46
N SER A 546 50.33 60.04 1.85
CA SER A 546 50.22 61.32 1.11
C SER A 546 48.80 61.92 1.09
N SER A 547 48.67 63.21 0.76
CA SER A 547 47.39 63.94 0.59
C SER A 547 47.30 64.60 -0.79
N SER A 548 46.10 64.63 -1.37
CA SER A 548 45.81 65.19 -2.70
C SER A 548 45.71 66.72 -2.71
N ASP A 549 45.29 67.34 -1.60
CA ASP A 549 45.26 68.79 -1.45
C ASP A 549 45.57 69.20 0.01
N THR A 550 46.83 69.57 0.21
CA THR A 550 47.38 70.03 1.49
C THR A 550 46.96 71.45 1.87
N SER A 551 46.31 72.22 0.99
CA SER A 551 45.77 73.55 1.30
C SER A 551 44.41 73.49 2.01
N VAL A 552 43.69 72.38 1.85
CA VAL A 552 42.52 72.03 2.66
C VAL A 552 42.93 71.14 3.83
N ALA A 553 43.59 70.01 3.56
CA ALA A 553 43.92 69.02 4.58
C ALA A 553 45.31 68.37 4.41
N THR A 554 46.16 68.54 5.40
CA THR A 554 47.51 67.93 5.45
C THR A 554 47.46 66.57 6.15
N VAL A 555 48.34 65.63 5.76
CA VAL A 555 48.53 64.34 6.47
C VAL A 555 50.00 64.16 6.89
N SER A 556 50.22 63.40 7.95
CA SER A 556 51.54 62.99 8.46
C SER A 556 51.90 61.55 8.06
N ALA A 557 53.18 61.19 8.21
CA ALA A 557 53.69 59.83 7.94
C ALA A 557 53.02 58.71 8.78
N ASN A 558 52.29 59.07 9.84
CA ASN A 558 51.56 58.14 10.70
C ASN A 558 50.03 58.24 10.50
N GLY A 559 49.54 58.87 9.42
CA GLY A 559 48.10 58.94 9.09
C GLY A 559 47.27 60.02 9.81
N LEU A 560 47.87 60.91 10.63
CA LEU A 560 47.15 62.04 11.25
C LEU A 560 46.90 63.18 10.25
N VAL A 561 45.68 63.71 10.21
CA VAL A 561 45.14 64.71 9.26
C VAL A 561 44.72 66.02 9.97
N THR A 562 44.95 67.18 9.35
CA THR A 562 44.60 68.51 9.89
C THR A 562 43.90 69.41 8.87
N ALA A 563 42.76 70.03 9.23
CA ALA A 563 42.04 70.99 8.39
C ALA A 563 42.57 72.42 8.52
N VAL A 564 42.76 73.07 7.37
CA VAL A 564 43.40 74.39 7.23
C VAL A 564 42.41 75.48 6.83
N SER A 565 41.44 75.18 5.96
CA SER A 565 40.46 76.13 5.44
C SER A 565 39.20 75.42 4.89
N LEU A 566 38.17 76.18 4.50
CA LEU A 566 36.90 75.64 3.98
C LEU A 566 37.11 74.96 2.60
N GLY A 567 37.06 73.63 2.55
CA GLY A 567 37.18 72.82 1.31
C GLY A 567 37.07 71.31 1.59
N SER A 568 37.49 70.46 0.65
CA SER A 568 37.68 69.00 0.87
C SER A 568 38.89 68.43 0.10
N ALA A 569 39.48 67.31 0.55
CA ALA A 569 40.71 66.72 0.00
C ALA A 569 40.81 65.21 0.29
N THR A 570 41.63 64.46 -0.46
CA THR A 570 41.76 62.99 -0.36
C THR A 570 43.14 62.52 0.17
N ILE A 571 43.20 61.45 0.97
CA ILE A 571 44.44 60.87 1.54
C ILE A 571 44.78 59.51 0.91
N THR A 572 46.05 59.06 0.85
CA THR A 572 46.51 57.75 0.30
C THR A 572 47.67 57.11 1.10
N ALA A 573 47.72 55.77 1.21
CA ALA A 573 48.85 54.97 1.73
C ALA A 573 49.44 53.99 0.68
N THR A 574 50.72 53.58 0.77
CA THR A 574 51.40 52.69 -0.22
C THR A 574 52.57 51.89 0.39
N SER A 575 52.85 50.66 -0.07
CA SER A 575 53.93 49.77 0.43
C SER A 575 55.33 50.19 -0.06
N ASP A 576 56.36 50.03 0.77
CA ASP A 576 57.75 50.39 0.42
C ASP A 576 58.60 49.28 -0.22
N GLU A 577 58.26 47.98 -0.04
CA GLU A 577 58.89 46.89 -0.80
C GLU A 577 58.39 46.89 -2.26
N ASN A 578 57.11 47.19 -2.47
CA ASN A 578 56.49 47.22 -3.80
C ASN A 578 55.41 48.31 -3.90
N ASN A 579 55.78 49.43 -4.55
CA ASN A 579 54.94 50.62 -4.73
C ASN A 579 53.63 50.40 -5.52
N ALA A 580 53.33 49.19 -6.00
CA ALA A 580 52.09 48.86 -6.72
C ALA A 580 50.88 48.56 -5.80
N ILE A 581 50.98 48.77 -4.48
CA ILE A 581 50.05 48.26 -3.45
C ILE A 581 49.63 49.44 -2.51
N SER A 582 48.34 49.86 -2.46
CA SER A 582 47.88 51.18 -1.91
C SER A 582 46.34 51.41 -1.65
N ASP A 583 45.88 52.38 -0.78
CA ASP A 583 44.43 52.71 -0.40
C ASP A 583 44.12 54.16 0.28
N THR A 584 42.87 54.70 0.59
CA THR A 584 42.46 56.23 0.70
C THR A 584 41.31 56.94 1.68
N SER A 585 41.13 58.34 1.92
CA SER A 585 40.08 59.17 2.85
C SER A 585 39.80 60.84 2.83
N VAL A 586 38.88 61.65 3.58
CA VAL A 586 38.19 63.12 3.33
C VAL A 586 37.75 64.33 4.46
N VAL A 587 37.23 65.68 4.24
CA VAL A 587 37.02 67.03 5.17
C VAL A 587 35.91 68.33 4.95
N THR A 588 35.54 69.44 5.84
CA THR A 588 34.70 70.86 5.70
C THR A 588 34.31 72.06 6.88
N VAL A 589 33.85 73.44 6.72
CA VAL A 589 33.77 74.74 7.74
C VAL A 589 32.80 76.17 7.67
N THR A 590 32.57 77.24 8.65
CA THR A 590 31.71 78.67 8.71
C THR A 590 31.86 80.03 9.77
N ALA A 591 31.14 81.31 9.79
CA ALA A 591 31.20 82.67 10.72
C ALA A 591 30.14 84.03 10.82
N LEU A 592 30.16 85.21 11.69
CA LEU A 592 29.17 86.51 11.92
C LEU A 592 29.39 87.93 12.88
N THR A 593 28.71 89.23 12.86
CA THR A 593 28.52 90.49 13.93
C THR A 593 27.88 92.07 13.69
N VAL A 594 27.33 93.02 14.66
CA VAL A 594 26.79 94.59 14.56
C VAL A 594 26.35 95.66 15.83
N PRO A 595 26.23 97.13 15.84
CA PRO A 595 25.74 98.21 16.97
C PRO A 595 25.23 99.84 16.83
N VAL A 596 24.67 100.67 17.89
CA VAL A 596 24.47 102.25 18.35
C VAL A 596 23.30 103.47 18.09
N THR A 597 22.78 104.41 19.06
CA THR A 597 21.98 105.83 18.97
C THR A 597 21.25 106.77 20.17
N GLY A 598 19.99 107.45 20.16
CA GLY A 598 19.49 108.93 20.59
C GLY A 598 18.07 109.59 21.25
N ILE A 599 16.89 110.21 20.71
CA ILE A 599 15.55 110.69 21.49
C ILE A 599 14.00 110.92 20.90
N ASN A 600 12.84 111.01 21.71
CA ASN A 600 11.37 111.59 21.56
C ASN A 600 10.33 111.43 22.81
N VAL A 601 9.20 112.19 23.05
CA VAL A 601 8.10 111.89 24.10
C VAL A 601 6.71 111.46 23.56
N THR A 602 6.02 110.53 24.23
CA THR A 602 4.70 109.99 23.82
C THR A 602 3.78 109.52 24.96
N PRO A 603 2.43 109.61 24.83
CA PRO A 603 1.69 110.41 23.85
C PRO A 603 1.74 111.92 24.19
N ALA A 604 1.69 112.78 23.18
CA ALA A 604 1.71 114.24 23.36
C ALA A 604 0.41 114.83 23.96
N THR A 605 -0.67 114.04 24.04
CA THR A 605 -1.88 114.39 24.81
C THR A 605 -2.52 113.13 25.40
N THR A 606 -3.03 113.22 26.64
CA THR A 606 -3.70 112.13 27.35
C THR A 606 -5.00 112.63 27.99
N SER A 607 -6.02 111.76 28.05
CA SER A 607 -7.19 111.97 28.91
C SER A 607 -7.37 110.76 29.83
N ILE A 608 -7.60 111.01 31.11
CA ILE A 608 -7.78 110.01 32.17
C ILE A 608 -9.00 110.37 33.04
N VAL A 609 -9.54 109.43 33.80
CA VAL A 609 -10.62 109.72 34.76
C VAL A 609 -10.05 110.13 36.12
N GLU A 610 -10.84 110.85 36.93
CA GLU A 610 -10.46 111.28 38.27
C GLU A 610 -10.01 110.08 39.15
N GLY A 611 -8.81 110.15 39.73
CA GLY A 611 -8.19 109.07 40.50
C GLY A 611 -7.43 108.01 39.68
N ALA A 612 -7.47 108.03 38.35
CA ALA A 612 -6.69 107.12 37.50
C ALA A 612 -5.25 107.63 37.26
N THR A 613 -4.40 106.75 36.72
CA THR A 613 -3.04 107.07 36.29
C THR A 613 -2.86 106.79 34.80
N ALA A 614 -1.90 107.47 34.15
CA ALA A 614 -1.45 107.17 32.80
C ALA A 614 0.07 107.37 32.69
N GLN A 615 0.73 106.44 32.01
CA GLN A 615 2.16 106.49 31.73
C GLN A 615 2.43 107.43 30.56
N LEU A 616 3.54 108.18 30.62
CA LEU A 616 4.14 108.88 29.49
C LEU A 616 5.56 108.36 29.30
N ASP A 617 5.90 108.00 28.08
CA ASP A 617 7.19 107.38 27.73
C ASP A 617 8.07 108.36 26.95
N ALA A 618 9.38 108.12 26.99
CA ALA A 618 10.38 108.88 26.25
C ALA A 618 11.36 107.92 25.56
N GLU A 619 11.36 107.87 24.23
CA GLU A 619 12.19 106.98 23.39
C GLU A 619 13.56 107.60 23.12
N ILE A 620 14.60 106.79 22.87
CA ILE A 620 16.01 107.15 22.58
C ILE A 620 16.41 106.59 21.18
N THR A 621 16.60 107.47 20.19
CA THR A 621 16.68 107.29 18.72
C THR A 621 18.03 107.58 18.01
N PRO A 622 18.71 106.62 17.34
CA PRO A 622 18.34 105.20 17.21
C PRO A 622 18.62 104.36 18.46
N SER A 623 18.24 103.08 18.40
CA SER A 623 17.86 102.27 19.55
C SER A 623 18.88 101.20 19.98
N ASN A 624 19.86 100.86 19.15
CA ASN A 624 20.98 99.99 19.51
C ASN A 624 22.04 100.72 20.39
N ALA A 625 21.59 101.75 21.12
CA ALA A 625 22.34 102.77 21.83
C ALA A 625 22.91 102.31 23.17
N THR A 626 24.12 102.78 23.47
CA THR A 626 24.86 102.35 24.67
C THR A 626 24.53 103.19 25.92
N ASN A 627 23.66 104.21 25.82
CA ASN A 627 23.18 105.04 26.92
C ASN A 627 21.80 105.68 26.59
N THR A 628 20.89 105.85 27.56
CA THR A 628 19.44 106.10 27.29
C THR A 628 18.61 106.79 28.44
N GLY A 629 19.04 107.92 29.04
CA GLY A 629 18.38 108.49 30.25
C GLY A 629 17.52 109.78 30.10
N VAL A 630 16.57 110.01 31.03
CA VAL A 630 15.50 111.05 30.98
C VAL A 630 15.01 111.53 32.37
N VAL A 631 14.52 112.79 32.50
CA VAL A 631 13.98 113.46 33.71
C VAL A 631 12.62 114.16 33.42
N TRP A 632 11.70 114.28 34.40
CA TRP A 632 10.28 114.71 34.21
C TRP A 632 9.76 115.83 35.15
N SER A 633 8.68 116.54 34.77
CA SER A 633 7.96 117.58 35.59
C SER A 633 6.51 117.86 35.14
N SER A 634 5.68 118.52 35.99
CA SER A 634 4.26 118.89 35.74
C SER A 634 3.98 120.38 36.01
N SER A 635 3.02 120.98 35.28
CA SER A 635 2.63 122.40 35.36
C SER A 635 1.57 122.71 36.43
N ASP A 636 0.70 121.77 36.78
CA ASP A 636 -0.32 121.95 37.84
C ASP A 636 -0.59 120.61 38.55
N THR A 637 0.04 120.47 39.73
CA THR A 637 -0.05 119.29 40.58
C THR A 637 -1.38 119.16 41.34
N SER A 638 -2.28 120.15 41.28
CA SER A 638 -3.64 120.03 41.84
C SER A 638 -4.62 119.34 40.88
N VAL A 639 -4.28 119.32 39.58
CA VAL A 639 -4.99 118.57 38.54
C VAL A 639 -4.28 117.25 38.24
N ALA A 640 -2.96 117.28 37.99
CA ALA A 640 -2.20 116.07 37.70
C ALA A 640 -0.74 116.12 38.19
N THR A 641 -0.32 115.09 38.94
CA THR A 641 1.08 114.92 39.40
C THR A 641 1.84 113.95 38.50
N VAL A 642 3.17 114.05 38.40
CA VAL A 642 4.01 113.11 37.61
C VAL A 642 5.17 112.59 38.45
N SER A 643 5.57 111.35 38.21
CA SER A 643 6.72 110.68 38.83
C SER A 643 8.01 110.83 38.01
N ALA A 644 9.15 110.45 38.59
CA ALA A 644 10.45 110.46 37.89
C ALA A 644 10.51 109.51 36.67
N ASN A 645 9.56 108.57 36.54
CA ASN A 645 9.48 107.61 35.44
C ASN A 645 8.44 107.99 34.38
N GLY A 646 7.84 109.19 34.45
CA GLY A 646 6.80 109.63 33.51
C GLY A 646 5.35 109.24 33.86
N LEU A 647 5.13 108.39 34.88
CA LEU A 647 3.77 108.05 35.33
C LEU A 647 3.05 109.28 35.91
N VAL A 648 1.89 109.63 35.34
CA VAL A 648 1.01 110.74 35.73
C VAL A 648 -0.19 110.22 36.53
N THR A 649 -0.64 110.96 37.55
CA THR A 649 -1.84 110.67 38.36
C THR A 649 -2.86 111.81 38.27
N ALA A 650 -4.11 111.49 37.91
CA ALA A 650 -5.24 112.43 37.96
C ALA A 650 -5.69 112.70 39.40
N VAL A 651 -5.68 113.97 39.80
CA VAL A 651 -6.04 114.42 41.15
C VAL A 651 -7.43 115.04 41.19
N SER A 652 -7.82 115.81 40.17
CA SER A 652 -9.15 116.41 40.05
C SER A 652 -9.50 116.78 38.60
N VAL A 653 -10.79 116.96 38.28
CA VAL A 653 -11.26 117.32 36.93
C VAL A 653 -10.70 118.66 36.43
N GLY A 654 -9.96 118.64 35.32
CA GLY A 654 -9.20 119.79 34.80
C GLY A 654 -8.23 119.39 33.68
N SER A 655 -7.23 120.24 33.40
CA SER A 655 -6.09 119.89 32.52
C SER A 655 -4.76 120.49 32.99
N ALA A 656 -3.64 119.78 32.77
CA ALA A 656 -2.28 120.17 33.14
C ALA A 656 -1.26 119.66 32.11
N THR A 657 -0.10 120.31 31.99
CA THR A 657 0.98 119.95 31.03
C THR A 657 2.17 119.31 31.75
N ILE A 658 2.74 118.29 31.13
CA ILE A 658 3.85 117.46 31.60
C ILE A 658 5.04 117.64 30.64
N THR A 659 6.28 117.47 31.12
CA THR A 659 7.51 117.71 30.33
C THR A 659 8.61 116.72 30.69
N ALA A 660 9.31 116.19 29.70
CA ALA A 660 10.49 115.33 29.85
C ALA A 660 11.75 115.97 29.23
N THR A 661 12.94 115.54 29.65
CA THR A 661 14.23 116.08 29.19
C THR A 661 15.34 115.03 29.33
N SER A 662 16.22 114.90 28.32
CA SER A 662 17.37 113.98 28.37
C SER A 662 18.37 114.32 29.48
N ASP A 663 18.96 113.31 30.12
CA ASP A 663 20.01 113.49 31.14
C ASP A 663 21.42 113.67 30.56
N GLU A 664 21.71 113.10 29.38
CA GLU A 664 22.94 113.35 28.63
C GLU A 664 22.98 114.77 28.03
N ASN A 665 21.83 115.34 27.68
CA ASN A 665 21.76 116.71 27.14
C ASN A 665 20.43 117.42 27.47
N ASN A 666 20.44 118.28 28.49
CA ASN A 666 19.29 119.05 28.94
C ASN A 666 18.68 120.03 27.91
N ALA A 667 19.29 120.23 26.74
CA ALA A 667 18.69 121.01 25.63
C ALA A 667 17.73 120.16 24.76
N ILE A 668 17.61 118.87 25.04
CA ILE A 668 16.83 117.90 24.28
C ILE A 668 15.64 117.46 25.17
N SER A 669 14.44 117.97 24.86
CA SER A 669 13.25 117.92 25.72
C SER A 669 11.94 117.95 24.93
N ASP A 670 10.86 117.36 25.46
CA ASP A 670 9.55 117.31 24.82
C ASP A 670 8.39 117.21 25.87
N THR A 671 7.13 117.35 25.46
CA THR A 671 5.98 117.66 26.35
C THR A 671 4.69 116.90 26.03
N SER A 672 3.78 116.82 27.01
CA SER A 672 2.45 116.22 26.87
C SER A 672 1.36 116.96 27.65
N VAL A 673 0.12 117.05 27.15
CA VAL A 673 -1.01 117.70 27.85
C VAL A 673 -2.03 116.67 28.34
N VAL A 674 -2.33 116.69 29.64
CA VAL A 674 -3.20 115.73 30.32
C VAL A 674 -4.55 116.38 30.69
N THR A 675 -5.65 115.65 30.56
CA THR A 675 -7.02 116.10 30.88
C THR A 675 -7.74 115.07 31.77
N VAL A 676 -8.64 115.51 32.67
CA VAL A 676 -9.28 114.66 33.68
C VAL A 676 -10.82 114.67 33.59
N THR A 677 -11.46 113.49 33.54
CA THR A 677 -12.91 113.28 33.28
C THR A 677 -13.60 112.33 34.29
N ALA A 678 -14.88 111.99 34.08
CA ALA A 678 -15.74 111.22 35.01
C ALA A 678 -16.26 109.87 34.41
N LEU A 679 -16.81 109.00 35.27
CA LEU A 679 -16.95 107.54 35.04
C LEU A 679 -18.39 107.05 34.72
N THR A 680 -18.49 105.95 33.96
CA THR A 680 -19.72 105.19 33.62
C THR A 680 -19.60 103.69 33.95
N VAL A 681 -20.70 102.92 33.96
CA VAL A 681 -20.72 101.48 34.26
C VAL A 681 -21.18 100.65 33.05
N PRO A 682 -20.26 99.96 32.34
CA PRO A 682 -20.60 99.15 31.17
C PRO A 682 -21.02 97.71 31.54
N VAL A 683 -21.55 96.98 30.56
CA VAL A 683 -21.57 95.51 30.54
C VAL A 683 -20.12 94.98 30.58
N THR A 684 -19.90 93.86 31.28
CA THR A 684 -18.59 93.15 31.33
C THR A 684 -18.66 91.67 30.97
N GLY A 685 -19.86 91.09 30.79
CA GLY A 685 -20.02 89.69 30.41
C GLY A 685 -21.44 89.32 29.98
N ILE A 686 -21.54 88.29 29.15
CA ILE A 686 -22.76 87.53 28.85
C ILE A 686 -22.49 86.06 29.23
N ASN A 687 -23.53 85.34 29.65
CA ASN A 687 -23.50 83.89 29.82
C ASN A 687 -24.74 83.26 29.15
N VAL A 688 -24.55 82.30 28.24
CA VAL A 688 -25.62 81.58 27.52
C VAL A 688 -25.85 80.19 28.12
N THR A 689 -27.12 79.83 28.31
CA THR A 689 -27.51 78.51 28.84
C THR A 689 -28.61 77.84 28.01
N PRO A 690 -28.50 76.51 27.75
CA PRO A 690 -27.31 75.67 27.94
C PRO A 690 -26.20 75.99 26.93
N ALA A 691 -24.93 75.78 27.31
CA ALA A 691 -23.77 76.02 26.43
C ALA A 691 -23.63 75.00 25.28
N THR A 692 -24.36 73.88 25.34
CA THR A 692 -24.49 72.92 24.23
C THR A 692 -25.90 72.33 24.20
N THR A 693 -26.44 72.11 23.01
CA THR A 693 -27.76 71.47 22.79
C THR A 693 -27.69 70.52 21.59
N SER A 694 -28.40 69.40 21.64
CA SER A 694 -28.59 68.50 20.49
C SER A 694 -30.07 68.38 20.17
N ILE A 695 -30.43 68.53 18.89
CA ILE A 695 -31.81 68.45 18.39
C ILE A 695 -31.85 67.71 17.05
N VAL A 696 -32.96 67.03 16.76
CA VAL A 696 -33.18 66.41 15.43
C VAL A 696 -33.62 67.46 14.41
N GLU A 697 -33.40 67.18 13.12
CA GLU A 697 -33.84 68.04 12.02
C GLU A 697 -35.35 68.40 12.13
N GLY A 698 -35.67 69.70 11.97
CA GLY A 698 -37.03 70.23 12.14
C GLY A 698 -37.51 70.47 13.58
N ALA A 699 -36.75 70.07 14.62
CA ALA A 699 -37.08 70.37 16.02
C ALA A 699 -36.61 71.77 16.46
N THR A 700 -37.06 72.20 17.64
CA THR A 700 -36.71 73.50 18.25
C THR A 700 -36.21 73.37 19.69
N ALA A 701 -35.37 74.30 20.13
CA ALA A 701 -34.86 74.40 21.50
C ALA A 701 -34.65 75.87 21.90
N GLN A 702 -34.86 76.21 23.18
CA GLN A 702 -34.71 77.56 23.71
C GLN A 702 -33.34 77.75 24.38
N LEU A 703 -32.71 78.90 24.14
CA LEU A 703 -31.51 79.37 24.85
C LEU A 703 -31.81 80.64 25.63
N ASP A 704 -31.24 80.78 26.82
CA ASP A 704 -31.32 81.97 27.66
C ASP A 704 -29.96 82.66 27.77
N ALA A 705 -29.93 83.99 27.99
CA ALA A 705 -28.71 84.77 28.15
C ALA A 705 -28.78 85.75 29.34
N GLU A 706 -27.76 85.74 30.20
CA GLU A 706 -27.66 86.60 31.41
C GLU A 706 -26.54 87.65 31.28
N ILE A 707 -26.79 88.88 31.76
CA ILE A 707 -25.86 90.02 31.66
C ILE A 707 -25.11 90.25 32.98
N THR A 708 -23.78 90.40 32.90
CA THR A 708 -22.91 90.69 34.04
C THR A 708 -22.19 92.04 33.85
N PRO A 709 -22.09 92.90 34.89
CA PRO A 709 -22.83 92.82 36.15
C PRO A 709 -24.31 93.18 35.93
N SER A 710 -25.20 92.70 36.79
CA SER A 710 -26.65 92.93 36.67
C SER A 710 -27.11 94.37 36.91
N ASN A 711 -26.17 95.30 37.14
CA ASN A 711 -26.39 96.74 37.21
C ASN A 711 -25.71 97.53 36.06
N ALA A 712 -25.32 96.85 34.96
CA ALA A 712 -24.85 97.50 33.74
C ALA A 712 -25.87 98.50 33.19
N THR A 713 -25.40 99.56 32.54
CA THR A 713 -26.27 100.69 32.14
C THR A 713 -27.14 100.39 30.91
N ASN A 714 -26.73 99.40 30.10
CA ASN A 714 -27.49 98.84 28.99
C ASN A 714 -27.50 97.29 29.09
N THR A 715 -28.55 96.64 28.57
CA THR A 715 -28.78 95.19 28.75
C THR A 715 -29.37 94.51 27.50
N GLY A 716 -29.21 95.08 26.31
CA GLY A 716 -29.69 94.47 25.07
C GLY A 716 -28.79 93.33 24.58
N VAL A 717 -29.42 92.35 23.93
CA VAL A 717 -28.76 91.15 23.38
C VAL A 717 -29.20 90.94 21.93
N VAL A 718 -28.23 90.75 21.05
CA VAL A 718 -28.41 90.36 19.65
C VAL A 718 -28.01 88.90 19.47
N TRP A 719 -28.91 88.08 18.94
CA TRP A 719 -28.67 86.67 18.64
C TRP A 719 -28.26 86.47 17.17
N SER A 720 -27.31 85.58 16.92
CA SER A 720 -26.91 85.13 15.58
C SER A 720 -26.60 83.63 15.55
N SER A 721 -26.59 83.03 14.37
CA SER A 721 -26.12 81.66 14.13
C SER A 721 -24.92 81.70 13.20
N SER A 722 -23.91 80.86 13.44
CA SER A 722 -22.76 80.69 12.55
C SER A 722 -23.16 80.05 11.21
N ASP A 723 -24.22 79.23 11.20
CA ASP A 723 -24.75 78.59 10.00
C ASP A 723 -26.28 78.46 10.09
N THR A 724 -26.98 79.34 9.37
CA THR A 724 -28.44 79.36 9.28
C THR A 724 -29.03 78.27 8.38
N SER A 725 -28.21 77.52 7.64
CA SER A 725 -28.64 76.33 6.89
C SER A 725 -28.66 75.08 7.77
N VAL A 726 -27.84 75.04 8.83
CA VAL A 726 -27.87 74.01 9.88
C VAL A 726 -28.90 74.36 10.97
N ALA A 727 -28.82 75.56 11.58
CA ALA A 727 -29.79 76.00 12.58
C ALA A 727 -30.02 77.52 12.59
N THR A 728 -31.28 77.94 12.71
CA THR A 728 -31.68 79.36 12.82
C THR A 728 -32.03 79.73 14.25
N VAL A 729 -31.81 80.98 14.66
CA VAL A 729 -32.17 81.49 16.00
C VAL A 729 -33.06 82.73 15.89
N SER A 730 -34.05 82.84 16.78
CA SER A 730 -34.92 84.02 16.89
C SER A 730 -34.27 85.15 17.71
N ALA A 731 -34.84 86.36 17.62
CA ALA A 731 -34.47 87.47 18.49
C ALA A 731 -34.74 87.24 19.99
N SER A 732 -35.39 86.12 20.36
CA SER A 732 -35.64 85.68 21.73
C SER A 732 -34.87 84.42 22.12
N GLY A 733 -33.82 84.03 21.39
CA GLY A 733 -33.01 82.84 21.70
C GLY A 733 -33.64 81.49 21.35
N LEU A 734 -34.78 81.45 20.64
CA LEU A 734 -35.39 80.19 20.20
C LEU A 734 -34.70 79.68 18.93
N VAL A 735 -34.07 78.52 19.01
CA VAL A 735 -33.34 77.85 17.92
C VAL A 735 -34.25 76.84 17.21
N THR A 736 -34.11 76.74 15.89
CA THR A 736 -34.79 75.76 15.02
C THR A 736 -33.75 75.03 14.17
N ALA A 737 -33.77 73.69 14.21
CA ALA A 737 -32.95 72.83 13.35
C ALA A 737 -33.45 72.86 11.90
N VAL A 738 -32.54 73.03 10.95
CA VAL A 738 -32.83 73.19 9.52
C VAL A 738 -32.20 72.09 8.65
N SER A 739 -30.98 71.66 8.97
CA SER A 739 -30.34 70.47 8.36
C SER A 739 -29.22 69.94 9.24
N VAL A 740 -28.74 68.72 8.97
CA VAL A 740 -27.75 68.02 9.80
C VAL A 740 -26.38 68.71 9.81
N GLY A 741 -25.76 68.80 10.98
CA GLY A 741 -24.48 69.50 11.17
C GLY A 741 -24.31 70.06 12.58
N SER A 742 -23.48 71.08 12.74
CA SER A 742 -23.37 71.84 14.00
C SER A 742 -23.26 73.34 13.73
N ALA A 743 -24.04 74.13 14.46
CA ALA A 743 -24.09 75.58 14.35
C ALA A 743 -23.85 76.22 15.73
N THR A 744 -22.97 77.22 15.78
CA THR A 744 -22.71 78.00 16.99
C THR A 744 -23.66 79.18 17.05
N ILE A 745 -24.55 79.18 18.05
CA ILE A 745 -25.51 80.25 18.31
C ILE A 745 -24.86 81.24 19.28
N THR A 746 -24.73 82.50 18.86
CA THR A 746 -24.01 83.54 19.62
C THR A 746 -24.98 84.60 20.15
N ALA A 747 -24.92 84.89 21.45
CA ALA A 747 -25.55 86.04 22.07
C ALA A 747 -24.52 87.16 22.26
N THR A 748 -24.77 88.36 21.73
CA THR A 748 -23.83 89.50 21.76
C THR A 748 -24.48 90.72 22.40
N SER A 749 -23.75 91.47 23.24
CA SER A 749 -24.26 92.71 23.84
C SER A 749 -24.42 93.81 22.80
N ASP A 750 -25.54 94.53 22.80
CA ASP A 750 -25.75 95.69 21.93
C ASP A 750 -25.04 96.97 22.41
N GLU A 751 -24.51 96.98 23.65
CA GLU A 751 -23.60 98.04 24.13
C GLU A 751 -22.17 97.85 23.60
N ASN A 752 -21.72 96.59 23.51
CA ASN A 752 -20.36 96.25 23.14
C ASN A 752 -20.29 94.88 22.44
N ASN A 753 -20.12 94.91 21.12
CA ASN A 753 -20.02 93.71 20.28
C ASN A 753 -18.82 92.80 20.59
N ALA A 754 -17.86 93.23 21.42
CA ALA A 754 -16.78 92.37 21.93
C ALA A 754 -17.17 91.54 23.16
N ILE A 755 -18.39 91.72 23.69
CA ILE A 755 -18.93 90.92 24.80
C ILE A 755 -20.04 90.03 24.26
N SER A 756 -19.72 88.75 24.11
CA SER A 756 -20.63 87.71 23.65
C SER A 756 -20.35 86.40 24.38
N ASP A 757 -21.32 85.49 24.31
CA ASP A 757 -21.14 84.08 24.68
C ASP A 757 -21.96 83.19 23.73
N THR A 758 -21.67 81.89 23.72
CA THR A 758 -22.09 80.96 22.66
C THR A 758 -22.68 79.66 23.18
N SER A 759 -23.68 79.13 22.47
CA SER A 759 -24.14 77.74 22.59
C SER A 759 -23.85 76.97 21.31
N VAL A 760 -23.27 75.78 21.40
CA VAL A 760 -23.09 74.89 20.24
C VAL A 760 -24.34 74.02 20.09
N VAL A 761 -25.03 74.18 18.97
CA VAL A 761 -26.24 73.41 18.62
C VAL A 761 -25.90 72.40 17.54
N THR A 762 -25.94 71.12 17.90
CA THR A 762 -25.75 70.02 16.95
C THR A 762 -27.10 69.52 16.46
N VAL A 763 -27.25 69.43 15.14
CA VAL A 763 -28.43 68.89 14.47
C VAL A 763 -28.12 67.49 13.97
N THR A 764 -28.79 66.50 14.57
CA THR A 764 -28.61 65.08 14.25
C THR A 764 -29.63 64.60 13.22
N ALA A 765 -29.20 63.68 12.36
CA ALA A 765 -30.06 63.03 11.36
C ALA A 765 -31.21 62.24 12.01
N LEU A 766 -32.31 62.09 11.27
CA LEU A 766 -33.38 61.16 11.61
C LEU A 766 -32.99 59.75 11.15
N THR A 767 -32.65 58.88 12.10
CA THR A 767 -32.31 57.47 11.82
C THR A 767 -33.55 56.64 11.52
N VAL A 768 -33.57 56.00 10.36
CA VAL A 768 -34.53 54.96 9.97
C VAL A 768 -33.90 53.59 10.29
N PRO A 769 -34.50 52.79 11.18
CA PRO A 769 -33.92 51.50 11.57
C PRO A 769 -34.16 50.41 10.52
N VAL A 770 -33.31 49.40 10.50
CA VAL A 770 -33.52 48.14 9.78
C VAL A 770 -34.74 47.40 10.35
N THR A 771 -35.52 46.76 9.47
CA THR A 771 -36.71 45.96 9.81
C THR A 771 -36.74 44.56 9.19
N GLY A 772 -35.83 44.27 8.25
CA GLY A 772 -35.67 42.95 7.63
C GLY A 772 -34.41 42.89 6.76
N ILE A 773 -33.89 41.67 6.57
CA ILE A 773 -32.88 41.30 5.58
C ILE A 773 -33.50 40.23 4.68
N ASN A 774 -33.10 40.17 3.41
CA ASN A 774 -33.41 39.08 2.49
C ASN A 774 -32.13 38.65 1.75
N VAL A 775 -31.65 37.43 1.96
CA VAL A 775 -30.48 36.86 1.28
C VAL A 775 -30.91 36.21 -0.05
N THR A 776 -30.12 36.41 -1.10
CA THR A 776 -30.38 35.86 -2.44
C THR A 776 -29.12 35.29 -3.08
N PRO A 777 -29.17 34.08 -3.67
CA PRO A 777 -30.26 33.10 -3.58
C PRO A 777 -30.34 32.44 -2.18
N ALA A 778 -31.53 31.94 -1.81
CA ALA A 778 -31.75 31.25 -0.52
C ALA A 778 -31.17 29.82 -0.47
N THR A 779 -30.80 29.25 -1.62
CA THR A 779 -29.96 28.06 -1.71
C THR A 779 -28.96 28.20 -2.84
N THR A 780 -27.76 27.64 -2.67
CA THR A 780 -26.71 27.58 -3.70
C THR A 780 -26.04 26.21 -3.67
N SER A 781 -25.65 25.68 -4.82
CA SER A 781 -24.66 24.60 -4.91
C SER A 781 -23.40 25.13 -5.57
N ILE A 782 -22.24 24.78 -5.02
CA ILE A 782 -20.90 25.15 -5.53
C ILE A 782 -19.94 23.97 -5.42
N VAL A 783 -19.02 23.88 -6.38
CA VAL A 783 -17.93 22.90 -6.36
C VAL A 783 -16.83 23.35 -5.40
N GLU A 784 -16.11 22.41 -4.76
CA GLU A 784 -14.95 22.68 -3.91
C GLU A 784 -13.96 23.69 -4.55
N GLY A 785 -13.45 24.63 -3.75
CA GLY A 785 -12.56 25.70 -4.21
C GLY A 785 -13.21 26.78 -5.09
N ALA A 786 -14.46 26.60 -5.54
CA ALA A 786 -15.20 27.63 -6.26
C ALA A 786 -15.79 28.69 -5.30
N THR A 787 -16.28 29.79 -5.89
CA THR A 787 -16.90 30.89 -5.14
C THR A 787 -18.26 31.28 -5.70
N ALA A 788 -19.21 31.61 -4.82
CA ALA A 788 -20.50 32.19 -5.19
C ALA A 788 -20.78 33.47 -4.38
N GLN A 789 -21.39 34.47 -5.03
CA GLN A 789 -21.79 35.72 -4.38
C GLN A 789 -23.22 35.57 -3.85
N LEU A 790 -23.41 35.84 -2.56
CA LEU A 790 -24.73 36.07 -1.97
C LEU A 790 -24.98 37.58 -1.84
N ASP A 791 -26.17 38.02 -2.23
CA ASP A 791 -26.62 39.40 -2.04
C ASP A 791 -27.57 39.50 -0.84
N ALA A 792 -27.47 40.55 -0.03
CA ALA A 792 -28.36 40.81 1.11
C ALA A 792 -29.09 42.14 0.94
N GLU A 793 -30.42 42.12 0.73
CA GLU A 793 -31.24 43.33 0.59
C GLU A 793 -31.79 43.79 1.95
N ILE A 794 -31.55 45.06 2.30
CA ILE A 794 -32.00 45.68 3.54
C ILE A 794 -33.39 46.30 3.39
N THR A 795 -34.32 45.95 4.28
CA THR A 795 -35.69 46.49 4.33
C THR A 795 -35.91 47.36 5.57
N PRO A 796 -36.39 48.62 5.44
CA PRO A 796 -36.62 49.33 4.19
C PRO A 796 -35.30 49.79 3.56
N SER A 797 -35.28 49.97 2.24
CA SER A 797 -34.09 50.37 1.48
C SER A 797 -33.61 51.82 1.73
N ASN A 798 -34.25 52.53 2.66
CA ASN A 798 -33.81 53.82 3.18
C ASN A 798 -33.42 53.77 4.68
N ALA A 799 -33.13 52.57 5.22
CA ALA A 799 -32.50 52.40 6.52
C ALA A 799 -31.19 53.20 6.59
N THR A 800 -30.89 53.78 7.75
CA THR A 800 -29.78 54.71 7.94
C THR A 800 -28.47 54.00 8.32
N ASN A 801 -28.57 52.78 8.86
CA ASN A 801 -27.50 51.81 8.80
C ASN A 801 -27.92 50.66 7.87
N THR A 802 -26.97 50.18 7.06
CA THR A 802 -27.16 49.07 6.12
C THR A 802 -26.03 48.04 6.23
N GLY A 803 -25.32 48.01 7.38
CA GLY A 803 -24.27 47.05 7.63
C GLY A 803 -24.80 45.64 7.81
N VAL A 804 -24.04 44.68 7.28
CA VAL A 804 -24.34 43.24 7.34
C VAL A 804 -23.08 42.53 7.83
N VAL A 805 -23.24 41.74 8.89
CA VAL A 805 -22.24 40.77 9.33
C VAL A 805 -22.61 39.41 8.72
N TRP A 806 -21.63 38.76 8.09
CA TRP A 806 -21.78 37.44 7.51
C TRP A 806 -21.09 36.38 8.38
N SER A 807 -21.72 35.22 8.53
CA SER A 807 -21.15 34.05 9.20
C SER A 807 -21.54 32.76 8.49
N SER A 808 -20.67 31.75 8.52
CA SER A 808 -21.01 30.36 8.17
C SER A 808 -21.35 29.57 9.42
N SER A 809 -22.27 28.60 9.32
CA SER A 809 -22.46 27.59 10.38
C SER A 809 -21.29 26.60 10.46
N ASP A 810 -20.57 26.41 9.35
CA ASP A 810 -19.42 25.52 9.25
C ASP A 810 -18.38 26.11 8.29
N THR A 811 -17.24 26.54 8.83
CA THR A 811 -16.14 27.10 8.04
C THR A 811 -15.16 26.06 7.48
N SER A 812 -15.31 24.78 7.84
CA SER A 812 -14.59 23.68 7.19
C SER A 812 -15.24 23.30 5.85
N VAL A 813 -16.57 23.37 5.77
CA VAL A 813 -17.33 23.19 4.52
C VAL A 813 -17.31 24.44 3.65
N ALA A 814 -17.69 25.62 4.18
CA ALA A 814 -17.70 26.86 3.39
C ALA A 814 -17.40 28.11 4.22
N THR A 815 -16.55 28.99 3.69
CA THR A 815 -16.23 30.29 4.30
C THR A 815 -16.97 31.43 3.60
N VAL A 816 -17.29 32.50 4.33
CA VAL A 816 -17.94 33.71 3.78
C VAL A 816 -17.16 34.97 4.14
N SER A 817 -16.97 35.84 3.16
CA SER A 817 -16.33 37.15 3.32
C SER A 817 -17.30 38.21 3.85
N ALA A 818 -16.77 39.33 4.35
CA ALA A 818 -17.57 40.48 4.78
C ALA A 818 -18.47 41.10 3.67
N ASN A 819 -18.26 40.73 2.40
CA ASN A 819 -19.05 41.19 1.26
C ASN A 819 -20.06 40.14 0.76
N GLY A 820 -20.27 39.01 1.46
CA GLY A 820 -21.20 37.95 1.03
C GLY A 820 -20.66 37.01 -0.05
N LEU A 821 -19.42 37.18 -0.50
CA LEU A 821 -18.75 36.18 -1.34
C LEU A 821 -18.41 34.96 -0.48
N VAL A 822 -19.00 33.81 -0.82
CA VAL A 822 -18.78 32.49 -0.23
C VAL A 822 -17.72 31.74 -1.03
N THR A 823 -16.86 30.99 -0.34
CA THR A 823 -15.84 30.09 -0.93
C THR A 823 -16.06 28.69 -0.39
N ALA A 824 -16.17 27.69 -1.28
CA ALA A 824 -16.22 26.29 -0.92
C ALA A 824 -14.86 25.79 -0.42
N VAL A 825 -14.85 24.95 0.62
CA VAL A 825 -13.63 24.47 1.30
C VAL A 825 -13.57 22.95 1.40
N SER A 826 -14.69 22.27 1.66
CA SER A 826 -14.83 20.80 1.55
C SER A 826 -16.27 20.43 1.20
N GLU A 827 -16.50 19.20 0.73
CA GLU A 827 -17.85 18.65 0.56
C GLU A 827 -18.71 18.79 1.84
N GLY A 828 -20.00 19.07 1.69
CA GLY A 828 -20.96 19.14 2.80
C GLY A 828 -22.07 20.17 2.58
N ALA A 829 -22.72 20.61 3.66
CA ALA A 829 -23.72 21.67 3.62
C ALA A 829 -23.53 22.67 4.77
N ALA A 830 -23.30 23.94 4.43
CA ALA A 830 -23.14 25.04 5.37
C ALA A 830 -24.28 26.07 5.23
N THR A 831 -24.79 26.57 6.36
CA THR A 831 -25.77 27.67 6.37
C THR A 831 -25.05 28.99 6.52
N ILE A 832 -25.08 29.81 5.47
CA ILE A 832 -24.52 31.16 5.46
C ILE A 832 -25.59 32.13 5.95
N THR A 833 -25.28 32.90 6.99
CA THR A 833 -26.21 33.84 7.64
C THR A 833 -25.76 35.28 7.44
N ALA A 834 -26.69 36.14 7.02
CA ALA A 834 -26.52 37.59 6.97
C ALA A 834 -27.28 38.23 8.14
N THR A 835 -26.61 39.01 8.99
CA THR A 835 -27.18 39.63 10.19
C THR A 835 -26.96 41.13 10.19
N SER A 836 -27.95 41.93 10.60
CA SER A 836 -27.80 43.39 10.67
C SER A 836 -26.88 43.79 11.82
N ASP A 837 -25.90 44.66 11.56
CA ASP A 837 -25.00 45.21 12.59
C ASP A 837 -25.67 46.28 13.48
N GLU A 838 -26.82 46.84 13.08
CA GLU A 838 -27.68 47.67 13.94
C GLU A 838 -28.47 46.82 14.94
N ASN A 839 -28.84 45.59 14.57
CA ASN A 839 -29.72 44.74 15.37
C ASN A 839 -29.57 43.25 15.04
N ASN A 840 -28.80 42.53 15.86
CA ASN A 840 -28.53 41.10 15.71
C ASN A 840 -29.78 40.19 15.74
N ALA A 841 -30.97 40.71 16.10
CA ALA A 841 -32.22 39.97 15.99
C ALA A 841 -32.88 40.05 14.59
N ILE A 842 -32.23 40.69 13.62
CA ILE A 842 -32.65 40.74 12.22
C ILE A 842 -31.56 40.08 11.37
N SER A 843 -31.88 38.89 10.87
CA SER A 843 -31.02 38.09 10.00
C SER A 843 -31.84 37.31 8.97
N ASP A 844 -31.18 36.83 7.93
CA ASP A 844 -31.72 35.85 6.97
C ASP A 844 -30.59 34.93 6.46
N THR A 845 -30.93 33.80 5.85
CA THR A 845 -29.97 32.71 5.57
C THR A 845 -30.01 32.18 4.13
N SER A 846 -28.89 31.63 3.69
CA SER A 846 -28.77 30.80 2.48
C SER A 846 -28.13 29.46 2.85
N VAL A 847 -28.70 28.36 2.36
CA VAL A 847 -28.05 27.04 2.47
C VAL A 847 -27.13 26.85 1.28
N VAL A 848 -25.84 26.66 1.56
CA VAL A 848 -24.81 26.39 0.57
C VAL A 848 -24.40 24.94 0.67
N THR A 849 -24.73 24.15 -0.35
CA THR A 849 -24.17 22.81 -0.54
C THR A 849 -22.84 22.95 -1.26
N VAL A 850 -21.81 22.31 -0.74
CA VAL A 850 -20.54 22.11 -1.44
C VAL A 850 -20.52 20.69 -1.96
N THR A 851 -20.32 20.52 -3.26
CA THR A 851 -20.04 19.23 -3.89
C THR A 851 -18.57 19.14 -4.24
N THR A 852 -18.07 17.91 -4.42
CA THR A 852 -16.86 17.69 -5.23
C THR A 852 -17.09 18.15 -6.68
N SER A 853 -16.01 18.19 -7.47
CA SER A 853 -16.15 18.21 -8.94
C SER A 853 -16.27 16.77 -9.38
N ASN A 854 -17.25 16.44 -10.22
CA ASN A 854 -17.23 15.17 -10.95
C ASN A 854 -15.90 15.07 -11.71
N ILE A 855 -15.21 13.93 -11.60
CA ILE A 855 -13.98 13.62 -12.33
C ILE A 855 -14.34 12.54 -13.35
N ASP A 856 -14.01 12.75 -14.64
CA ASP A 856 -14.28 11.73 -15.66
C ASP A 856 -13.66 10.37 -15.25
N PRO A 857 -14.38 9.24 -15.36
CA PRO A 857 -13.87 7.95 -14.96
C PRO A 857 -12.62 7.53 -15.75
N THR A 858 -11.89 6.53 -15.25
CA THR A 858 -10.75 5.95 -15.97
C THR A 858 -11.11 4.58 -16.50
N ALA A 859 -11.30 4.51 -17.83
CA ALA A 859 -11.45 3.26 -18.56
C ALA A 859 -10.07 2.67 -18.90
N THR A 860 -9.81 1.44 -18.44
CA THR A 860 -8.58 0.68 -18.66
C THR A 860 -8.64 -0.05 -20.03
N ASN A 861 -7.51 -0.54 -20.53
CA ASN A 861 -7.49 -1.33 -21.77
C ASN A 861 -7.45 -2.82 -21.46
N ASP A 862 -8.46 -3.55 -21.91
CA ASP A 862 -8.55 -5.00 -21.76
C ASP A 862 -7.80 -5.78 -22.84
N SER A 863 -7.57 -7.05 -22.53
CA SER A 863 -7.23 -8.07 -23.52
C SER A 863 -7.92 -9.39 -23.20
N TYR A 864 -8.62 -9.96 -24.20
CA TYR A 864 -9.25 -11.28 -24.11
C TYR A 864 -8.75 -12.19 -25.22
N THR A 865 -8.77 -13.50 -24.97
CA THR A 865 -8.56 -14.53 -25.99
C THR A 865 -9.87 -15.31 -26.16
N VAL A 866 -10.30 -15.53 -27.40
CA VAL A 866 -11.49 -16.32 -27.73
C VAL A 866 -11.18 -17.26 -28.89
N ILE A 867 -12.01 -18.29 -29.06
CA ILE A 867 -11.78 -19.34 -30.05
C ILE A 867 -12.53 -19.03 -31.36
N GLU A 868 -11.97 -19.40 -32.49
CA GLU A 868 -12.58 -19.34 -33.81
C GLU A 868 -13.95 -20.05 -33.80
N ASN A 869 -14.99 -19.41 -34.35
CA ASN A 869 -16.39 -19.88 -34.31
C ASN A 869 -17.00 -20.01 -32.89
N SER A 870 -16.43 -19.38 -31.86
CA SER A 870 -17.13 -19.14 -30.59
C SER A 870 -18.30 -18.17 -30.75
N SER A 871 -19.24 -18.20 -29.80
CA SER A 871 -20.37 -17.27 -29.76
C SER A 871 -20.84 -17.05 -28.32
N GLY A 872 -21.33 -15.85 -28.02
CA GLY A 872 -21.73 -15.45 -26.68
C GLY A 872 -20.57 -15.23 -25.72
N ASN A 873 -19.37 -14.89 -26.20
CA ASN A 873 -18.22 -14.60 -25.34
C ASN A 873 -18.52 -13.34 -24.51
N ILE A 874 -18.53 -13.47 -23.18
CA ILE A 874 -18.83 -12.36 -22.25
C ILE A 874 -17.52 -11.80 -21.70
N PHE A 875 -17.34 -10.48 -21.83
CA PHE A 875 -16.21 -9.71 -21.32
C PHE A 875 -16.68 -8.79 -20.18
N ASP A 876 -16.10 -8.96 -19.00
CA ASP A 876 -16.28 -8.08 -17.84
C ASP A 876 -15.21 -6.97 -17.84
N VAL A 877 -15.51 -5.92 -18.61
CA VAL A 877 -14.61 -4.78 -18.87
C VAL A 877 -14.60 -3.75 -17.75
N LEU A 878 -15.53 -3.84 -16.79
CA LEU A 878 -15.63 -2.89 -15.68
C LEU A 878 -14.75 -3.29 -14.49
N ALA A 879 -14.27 -4.55 -14.46
CA ALA A 879 -13.50 -5.10 -13.33
C ALA A 879 -12.12 -4.45 -13.10
N ASN A 880 -11.62 -3.65 -14.05
CA ASN A 880 -10.37 -2.88 -13.96
C ASN A 880 -10.57 -1.38 -14.24
N ASP A 881 -11.82 -0.93 -14.41
CA ASP A 881 -12.19 0.47 -14.56
C ASP A 881 -12.35 1.10 -13.17
N ASN A 882 -12.07 2.40 -13.06
CA ASN A 882 -12.15 3.10 -11.78
C ASN A 882 -12.66 4.53 -11.95
N ASP A 883 -13.62 4.90 -11.12
CA ASP A 883 -14.04 6.29 -10.95
C ASP A 883 -13.22 6.97 -9.82
N PRO A 884 -12.57 8.11 -10.08
CA PRO A 884 -11.84 8.84 -9.03
C PRO A 884 -12.72 9.39 -7.89
N ASP A 885 -14.03 9.54 -8.11
CA ASP A 885 -15.00 9.98 -7.10
C ASP A 885 -15.50 8.82 -6.20
N GLY A 886 -15.00 7.60 -6.42
CA GLY A 886 -15.22 6.43 -5.54
C GLY A 886 -16.56 5.73 -5.70
N ASN A 887 -17.34 6.10 -6.72
CA ASN A 887 -18.68 5.57 -7.02
C ASN A 887 -18.65 4.39 -8.03
N ASN A 888 -17.55 3.61 -8.11
CA ASN A 888 -17.31 2.56 -9.13
C ASN A 888 -18.48 1.57 -9.33
N ASN A 889 -19.35 1.38 -8.32
CA ASN A 889 -20.55 0.55 -8.40
C ASN A 889 -21.69 1.15 -9.24
N LEU A 890 -21.56 2.38 -9.74
CA LEU A 890 -22.49 3.05 -10.65
C LEU A 890 -22.04 3.01 -12.12
N LEU A 891 -20.76 2.68 -12.36
CA LEU A 891 -20.15 2.57 -13.69
C LEU A 891 -20.96 1.61 -14.57
N ARG A 892 -21.20 2.03 -15.81
CA ARG A 892 -21.95 1.25 -16.80
C ARG A 892 -21.53 1.54 -18.22
N ILE A 893 -21.59 0.51 -19.06
CA ILE A 893 -21.20 0.59 -20.47
C ILE A 893 -22.30 1.31 -21.25
N LEU A 894 -21.99 2.54 -21.67
CA LEU A 894 -22.85 3.42 -22.47
C LEU A 894 -22.82 3.07 -23.96
N SER A 895 -21.67 2.63 -24.49
CA SER A 895 -21.50 2.35 -25.92
C SER A 895 -20.43 1.29 -26.20
N VAL A 896 -20.56 0.57 -27.33
CA VAL A 896 -19.50 -0.28 -27.91
C VAL A 896 -19.43 -0.07 -29.42
N SER A 897 -18.22 -0.07 -29.98
CA SER A 897 -17.99 -0.03 -31.43
C SER A 897 -18.18 -1.41 -32.05
N ASN A 898 -18.72 -1.48 -33.27
CA ASN A 898 -18.61 -2.71 -34.06
C ASN A 898 -17.13 -2.99 -34.39
N PRO A 899 -16.59 -4.16 -34.04
CA PRO A 899 -15.23 -4.57 -34.39
C PRO A 899 -15.13 -4.93 -35.88
N ILE A 900 -13.92 -5.23 -36.37
CA ILE A 900 -13.68 -5.42 -37.81
C ILE A 900 -14.00 -6.86 -38.24
N ASN A 901 -13.69 -7.83 -37.39
CA ASN A 901 -13.73 -9.25 -37.70
C ASN A 901 -14.71 -10.03 -36.81
N GLY A 902 -15.72 -9.35 -36.26
CA GLY A 902 -16.80 -9.95 -35.48
C GLY A 902 -17.97 -8.99 -35.27
N ILE A 903 -18.79 -9.26 -34.27
CA ILE A 903 -19.89 -8.41 -33.81
C ILE A 903 -19.73 -8.19 -32.31
N ALA A 904 -20.00 -6.96 -31.84
CA ALA A 904 -20.04 -6.62 -30.41
C ALA A 904 -21.42 -6.10 -30.02
N SER A 905 -21.81 -6.34 -28.77
CA SER A 905 -23.03 -5.78 -28.17
C SER A 905 -22.87 -5.61 -26.66
N ILE A 906 -23.73 -4.80 -26.05
CA ILE A 906 -23.74 -4.58 -24.59
C ILE A 906 -24.62 -5.66 -23.94
N GLY A 907 -24.11 -6.30 -22.90
CA GLY A 907 -24.79 -7.32 -22.12
C GLY A 907 -25.98 -6.79 -21.32
N VAL A 908 -26.84 -7.70 -20.87
CA VAL A 908 -27.99 -7.34 -20.02
C VAL A 908 -27.52 -6.67 -18.72
N GLY A 909 -28.08 -5.51 -18.40
CA GLY A 909 -27.66 -4.71 -17.24
C GLY A 909 -26.47 -3.77 -17.46
N GLN A 910 -25.93 -3.66 -18.68
CA GLN A 910 -24.87 -2.72 -19.07
C GLN A 910 -23.53 -2.88 -18.33
N GLN A 911 -23.25 -4.07 -17.78
CA GLN A 911 -22.01 -4.37 -17.04
C GLN A 911 -20.98 -5.18 -17.85
N THR A 912 -21.36 -5.77 -18.98
CA THR A 912 -20.47 -6.61 -19.79
C THR A 912 -20.59 -6.31 -21.29
N VAL A 913 -19.56 -6.66 -22.07
CA VAL A 913 -19.59 -6.68 -23.53
C VAL A 913 -19.72 -8.13 -24.01
N ILE A 914 -20.55 -8.38 -25.02
CA ILE A 914 -20.69 -9.69 -25.66
C ILE A 914 -20.07 -9.62 -27.06
N TYR A 915 -19.16 -10.52 -27.39
CA TYR A 915 -18.47 -10.61 -28.68
C TYR A 915 -18.67 -11.95 -29.38
N ASP A 916 -18.97 -11.89 -30.68
CA ASP A 916 -19.01 -13.03 -31.59
C ASP A 916 -17.96 -12.82 -32.71
N PRO A 917 -16.90 -13.63 -32.83
CA PRO A 917 -16.01 -13.58 -33.99
C PRO A 917 -16.73 -13.98 -35.28
N ASN A 918 -16.31 -13.41 -36.41
CA ASN A 918 -16.81 -13.82 -37.72
C ASN A 918 -16.43 -15.29 -38.00
N PRO A 919 -17.30 -16.09 -38.65
CA PRO A 919 -17.00 -17.49 -38.94
C PRO A 919 -15.70 -17.66 -39.75
N ASN A 920 -14.81 -18.53 -39.27
CA ASN A 920 -13.48 -18.81 -39.80
C ASN A 920 -12.50 -17.61 -39.74
N PHE A 921 -12.59 -16.77 -38.71
CA PHE A 921 -11.60 -15.72 -38.43
C PHE A 921 -10.61 -16.15 -37.34
N ILE A 922 -9.31 -15.93 -37.61
CA ILE A 922 -8.20 -16.10 -36.67
C ILE A 922 -7.33 -14.85 -36.76
N GLY A 923 -6.91 -14.31 -35.62
CA GLY A 923 -6.08 -13.12 -35.50
C GLY A 923 -6.68 -12.07 -34.57
N ASN A 924 -6.13 -10.86 -34.60
CA ASN A 924 -6.52 -9.81 -33.66
C ASN A 924 -7.72 -8.99 -34.17
N ASP A 925 -8.62 -8.66 -33.25
CA ASP A 925 -9.74 -7.74 -33.45
C ASP A 925 -9.80 -6.73 -32.29
N GLN A 926 -10.55 -5.64 -32.44
CA GLN A 926 -10.62 -4.58 -31.43
C GLN A 926 -12.01 -3.96 -31.31
N ILE A 927 -12.46 -3.80 -30.06
CA ILE A 927 -13.65 -3.02 -29.69
C ILE A 927 -13.17 -1.79 -28.91
N ILE A 928 -13.75 -0.62 -29.20
CA ILE A 928 -13.72 0.53 -28.30
C ILE A 928 -15.04 0.52 -27.53
N TYR A 929 -14.99 0.64 -26.20
CA TYR A 929 -16.18 0.79 -25.36
C TYR A 929 -16.19 2.16 -24.69
N THR A 930 -17.36 2.60 -24.24
CA THR A 930 -17.57 3.83 -23.48
C THR A 930 -18.25 3.49 -22.17
N ILE A 931 -17.73 3.99 -21.05
CA ILE A 931 -18.37 3.94 -19.73
C ILE A 931 -18.90 5.32 -19.35
N GLU A 932 -20.01 5.34 -18.60
CA GLU A 932 -20.49 6.51 -17.86
C GLU A 932 -20.52 6.20 -16.36
N ASP A 933 -20.26 7.20 -15.53
CA ASP A 933 -20.30 7.17 -14.06
C ASP A 933 -21.74 7.18 -13.51
N GLY A 934 -22.62 7.93 -14.16
CA GLY A 934 -23.99 8.19 -13.76
C GLY A 934 -24.30 9.62 -13.36
N ASP A 935 -23.28 10.44 -13.12
CA ASP A 935 -23.39 11.84 -12.71
C ASP A 935 -22.96 12.83 -13.83
N GLY A 936 -22.17 12.38 -14.81
CA GLY A 936 -22.05 13.02 -16.12
C GLY A 936 -20.74 12.81 -16.90
N GLY A 937 -19.74 12.12 -16.34
CA GLY A 937 -18.46 11.83 -16.98
C GLY A 937 -18.53 10.62 -17.92
N GLU A 938 -17.71 10.65 -18.97
CA GLU A 938 -17.58 9.56 -19.96
C GLU A 938 -16.10 9.22 -20.20
N ALA A 939 -15.78 7.93 -20.27
CA ALA A 939 -14.43 7.45 -20.59
C ALA A 939 -14.44 6.31 -21.61
N THR A 940 -13.33 6.11 -22.33
CA THR A 940 -13.24 5.11 -23.41
C THR A 940 -12.03 4.20 -23.30
N GLY A 941 -12.27 2.91 -23.05
CA GLY A 941 -11.25 1.86 -23.09
C GLY A 941 -11.24 1.10 -24.42
N THR A 942 -10.23 0.25 -24.62
CA THR A 942 -10.16 -0.66 -25.78
C THR A 942 -10.03 -2.12 -25.34
N ILE A 943 -10.88 -2.97 -25.90
CA ILE A 943 -10.84 -4.42 -25.74
C ILE A 943 -10.01 -4.98 -26.89
N ASN A 944 -8.87 -5.58 -26.57
CA ASN A 944 -7.94 -6.13 -27.55
C ASN A 944 -8.11 -7.65 -27.61
N ILE A 945 -8.75 -8.14 -28.67
CA ILE A 945 -9.20 -9.53 -28.76
C ILE A 945 -8.21 -10.32 -29.61
N SER A 946 -7.73 -11.45 -29.09
CA SER A 946 -6.98 -12.45 -29.86
C SER A 946 -7.89 -13.64 -30.18
N VAL A 947 -8.27 -13.81 -31.44
CA VAL A 947 -9.04 -14.97 -31.89
C VAL A 947 -8.07 -16.07 -32.31
N ILE A 948 -8.10 -17.20 -31.62
CA ILE A 948 -7.22 -18.36 -31.86
C ILE A 948 -7.97 -19.50 -32.59
N ALA A 949 -7.25 -20.34 -33.32
CA ALA A 949 -7.85 -21.46 -34.06
C ALA A 949 -8.39 -22.53 -33.10
N ASN A 950 -9.62 -23.00 -33.35
CA ASN A 950 -10.23 -24.11 -32.61
C ASN A 950 -9.47 -25.42 -32.88
N GLN A 951 -9.08 -26.15 -31.83
CA GLN A 951 -8.44 -27.46 -32.04
C GLN A 951 -9.49 -28.54 -32.35
N PRO A 952 -9.17 -29.54 -33.19
CA PRO A 952 -10.04 -30.70 -33.35
C PRO A 952 -10.07 -31.53 -32.06
N PRO A 953 -11.25 -31.92 -31.55
CA PRO A 953 -11.36 -32.80 -30.38
C PRO A 953 -10.66 -34.14 -30.62
N THR A 954 -10.18 -34.75 -29.55
CA THR A 954 -9.52 -36.06 -29.56
C THR A 954 -10.50 -37.18 -29.18
N ILE A 955 -10.31 -38.34 -29.79
CA ILE A 955 -11.15 -39.52 -29.62
C ILE A 955 -10.31 -40.78 -29.83
N THR A 956 -10.57 -41.85 -29.08
CA THR A 956 -9.91 -43.14 -29.22
C THR A 956 -10.89 -44.27 -28.90
N LEU A 957 -10.96 -45.27 -29.76
CA LEU A 957 -11.79 -46.46 -29.59
C LEU A 957 -11.08 -47.51 -28.69
N VAL A 958 -11.86 -48.34 -28.00
CA VAL A 958 -11.31 -49.48 -27.26
C VAL A 958 -10.84 -50.57 -28.23
N ASP A 959 -9.54 -50.88 -28.24
CA ASP A 959 -8.94 -51.99 -29.00
C ASP A 959 -8.12 -52.89 -28.05
N PRO A 960 -8.28 -54.23 -28.06
CA PRO A 960 -9.17 -55.03 -28.91
C PRO A 960 -10.62 -55.09 -28.45
N ILE A 961 -11.57 -54.91 -29.37
CA ILE A 961 -12.98 -55.26 -29.12
C ILE A 961 -13.16 -56.78 -28.99
N VAL A 962 -13.90 -57.19 -27.96
CA VAL A 962 -14.34 -58.57 -27.76
C VAL A 962 -15.46 -58.89 -28.76
N VAL A 963 -15.09 -59.41 -29.94
CA VAL A 963 -16.04 -59.92 -30.94
C VAL A 963 -16.72 -61.20 -30.41
N PRO A 964 -18.06 -61.25 -30.29
CA PRO A 964 -18.74 -62.47 -29.83
C PRO A 964 -18.70 -63.59 -30.89
N THR A 965 -18.37 -64.81 -30.45
CA THR A 965 -18.40 -66.01 -31.29
C THR A 965 -19.82 -66.57 -31.38
N GLY A 966 -20.41 -66.64 -32.58
CA GLY A 966 -21.76 -67.17 -32.75
C GLY A 966 -22.22 -67.28 -34.21
N ASN A 967 -23.50 -67.61 -34.41
CA ASN A 967 -24.14 -67.55 -35.71
C ASN A 967 -24.70 -66.14 -35.97
N PHE A 968 -24.64 -65.66 -37.21
CA PHE A 968 -25.22 -64.38 -37.59
C PHE A 968 -26.77 -64.37 -37.47
N PRO A 969 -27.39 -63.25 -37.05
CA PRO A 969 -26.77 -61.96 -36.74
C PRO A 969 -25.99 -61.94 -35.40
N ILE A 970 -24.95 -61.12 -35.33
CA ILE A 970 -24.10 -60.91 -34.14
C ILE A 970 -24.17 -59.44 -33.75
N ASP A 971 -24.54 -59.17 -32.50
CA ASP A 971 -24.47 -57.83 -31.90
C ASP A 971 -23.05 -57.56 -31.37
N VAL A 972 -22.48 -56.42 -31.73
CA VAL A 972 -21.14 -55.97 -31.27
C VAL A 972 -21.31 -54.61 -30.61
N THR A 973 -20.79 -54.45 -29.39
CA THR A 973 -20.76 -53.15 -28.69
C THR A 973 -19.43 -52.47 -28.95
N PHE A 974 -19.49 -51.24 -29.45
CA PHE A 974 -18.36 -50.35 -29.64
C PHE A 974 -18.29 -49.37 -28.49
N ARG A 975 -17.07 -49.05 -28.06
CA ARG A 975 -16.79 -48.21 -26.91
C ARG A 975 -15.71 -47.20 -27.22
N ILE A 976 -15.82 -46.04 -26.61
CA ILE A 976 -14.77 -45.03 -26.57
C ILE A 976 -13.87 -45.35 -25.36
N ALA A 977 -12.55 -45.41 -25.58
CA ALA A 977 -11.55 -45.59 -24.53
C ALA A 977 -11.20 -44.25 -23.87
N SER A 978 -11.09 -43.21 -24.68
CA SER A 978 -10.89 -41.83 -24.23
C SER A 978 -11.45 -40.85 -25.25
N PHE A 979 -11.94 -39.73 -24.74
CA PHE A 979 -12.39 -38.57 -25.51
C PHE A 979 -11.95 -37.34 -24.74
N GLY A 980 -11.64 -36.26 -25.45
CA GLY A 980 -11.17 -35.04 -24.80
C GLY A 980 -11.03 -33.90 -25.78
N ASP A 981 -11.40 -32.72 -25.33
CA ASP A 981 -11.30 -31.48 -26.08
C ASP A 981 -10.47 -30.50 -25.25
N THR A 982 -9.58 -29.75 -25.89
CA THR A 982 -8.59 -28.89 -25.22
C THR A 982 -9.05 -27.46 -25.04
N ASP A 983 -10.04 -27.05 -25.82
CA ASP A 983 -10.53 -25.67 -25.90
C ASP A 983 -12.06 -25.59 -26.09
N GLY A 984 -12.71 -26.65 -26.56
CA GLY A 984 -14.16 -26.79 -26.62
C GLY A 984 -14.74 -27.91 -25.73
N THR A 985 -15.92 -28.39 -26.12
CA THR A 985 -16.64 -29.53 -25.55
C THR A 985 -17.32 -30.32 -26.67
N ILE A 986 -17.27 -31.66 -26.61
CA ILE A 986 -17.86 -32.52 -27.64
C ILE A 986 -19.40 -32.52 -27.53
N VAL A 987 -20.08 -32.13 -28.61
CA VAL A 987 -21.56 -32.04 -28.67
C VAL A 987 -22.22 -33.14 -29.51
N ASN A 988 -21.46 -33.86 -30.34
CA ASN A 988 -22.00 -34.93 -31.20
C ASN A 988 -20.96 -36.02 -31.48
N TYR A 989 -21.42 -37.27 -31.54
CA TYR A 989 -20.66 -38.47 -31.92
C TYR A 989 -21.36 -39.15 -33.11
N GLU A 990 -20.80 -39.03 -34.32
CA GLU A 990 -21.25 -39.75 -35.51
C GLU A 990 -20.48 -41.07 -35.67
N TRP A 991 -21.17 -42.18 -35.42
CA TRP A 991 -20.66 -43.54 -35.63
C TRP A 991 -21.01 -44.05 -37.03
N ASN A 992 -20.08 -44.73 -37.69
CA ASN A 992 -20.27 -45.43 -38.96
C ASN A 992 -19.67 -46.84 -38.88
N PHE A 993 -20.50 -47.87 -38.99
CA PHE A 993 -20.13 -49.28 -38.73
C PHE A 993 -19.59 -50.06 -39.94
N GLY A 994 -19.55 -49.42 -41.12
CA GLY A 994 -18.90 -49.94 -42.33
C GLY A 994 -19.66 -51.02 -43.10
N ASP A 995 -20.85 -51.45 -42.68
CA ASP A 995 -21.66 -52.49 -43.32
C ASP A 995 -22.76 -51.91 -44.22
N THR A 996 -22.34 -51.12 -45.22
CA THR A 996 -23.18 -50.24 -46.02
C THR A 996 -24.46 -50.91 -46.56
N GLY A 997 -25.59 -50.59 -45.96
CA GLY A 997 -26.91 -51.13 -46.32
C GLY A 997 -27.68 -51.76 -45.15
N SER A 998 -27.01 -52.04 -44.03
CA SER A 998 -27.69 -52.43 -42.78
C SER A 998 -28.49 -51.27 -42.17
N PRO A 999 -29.56 -51.56 -41.39
CA PRO A 999 -30.15 -50.59 -40.47
C PRO A 999 -29.08 -50.05 -39.53
N ASN A 1000 -29.16 -48.78 -39.14
CA ASN A 1000 -28.24 -48.13 -38.20
C ASN A 1000 -26.74 -48.17 -38.56
N ASN A 1001 -26.35 -48.44 -39.82
CA ASN A 1001 -24.94 -48.32 -40.26
C ASN A 1001 -24.33 -46.96 -39.87
N VAL A 1002 -25.12 -45.88 -39.83
CA VAL A 1002 -24.71 -44.58 -39.27
C VAL A 1002 -25.65 -44.23 -38.10
N VAL A 1003 -25.07 -43.81 -36.98
CA VAL A 1003 -25.79 -43.37 -35.76
C VAL A 1003 -25.16 -42.07 -35.27
N ASN A 1004 -25.99 -41.08 -34.90
CA ASN A 1004 -25.53 -39.87 -34.20
C ASN A 1004 -26.05 -39.88 -32.77
N THR A 1005 -25.17 -39.68 -31.79
CA THR A 1005 -25.50 -39.55 -30.36
C THR A 1005 -24.90 -38.26 -29.77
N THR A 1006 -25.45 -37.78 -28.67
CA THR A 1006 -24.95 -36.59 -27.93
C THR A 1006 -24.60 -36.90 -26.47
N THR A 1007 -24.72 -38.17 -26.06
CA THR A 1007 -24.55 -38.67 -24.68
C THR A 1007 -23.99 -40.08 -24.67
N ASP A 1008 -24.46 -40.93 -25.58
CA ASP A 1008 -24.19 -42.37 -25.53
C ASP A 1008 -22.86 -42.69 -26.22
N GLN A 1009 -21.85 -43.01 -25.40
CA GLN A 1009 -20.47 -43.32 -25.80
C GLN A 1009 -20.22 -44.83 -26.02
N ASP A 1010 -21.14 -45.66 -25.52
CA ASP A 1010 -21.28 -47.08 -25.85
C ASP A 1010 -22.37 -47.22 -26.93
N VAL A 1011 -22.05 -47.79 -28.10
CA VAL A 1011 -23.04 -48.02 -29.17
C VAL A 1011 -23.00 -49.48 -29.65
N MET A 1012 -24.17 -50.13 -29.66
CA MET A 1012 -24.33 -51.50 -30.12
C MET A 1012 -24.82 -51.54 -31.57
N HIS A 1013 -24.19 -52.37 -32.42
CA HIS A 1013 -24.58 -52.57 -33.81
C HIS A 1013 -24.66 -54.07 -34.18
N THR A 1014 -25.61 -54.41 -35.05
CA THR A 1014 -25.98 -55.79 -35.39
C THR A 1014 -25.47 -56.19 -36.78
N TYR A 1015 -24.36 -56.92 -36.84
CA TYR A 1015 -23.81 -57.43 -38.10
C TYR A 1015 -24.55 -58.70 -38.57
N THR A 1016 -24.93 -58.72 -39.84
CA THR A 1016 -25.77 -59.78 -40.42
C THR A 1016 -25.03 -60.81 -41.28
N ASN A 1017 -23.74 -60.58 -41.55
CA ASN A 1017 -22.92 -61.41 -42.45
C ASN A 1017 -21.46 -61.46 -41.93
N PRO A 1018 -20.68 -62.51 -42.26
CA PRO A 1018 -19.23 -62.52 -42.06
C PRO A 1018 -18.55 -61.54 -43.02
N GLY A 1019 -17.47 -60.91 -42.56
CA GLY A 1019 -16.76 -59.88 -43.31
C GLY A 1019 -15.71 -59.15 -42.48
N MET A 1020 -14.93 -58.30 -43.14
CA MET A 1020 -14.07 -57.30 -42.49
C MET A 1020 -14.78 -55.95 -42.56
N TYR A 1021 -14.94 -55.31 -41.41
CA TYR A 1021 -15.68 -54.06 -41.27
C TYR A 1021 -14.77 -52.99 -40.67
N THR A 1022 -14.81 -51.80 -41.25
CA THR A 1022 -14.11 -50.62 -40.72
C THR A 1022 -15.14 -49.75 -40.02
N ILE A 1023 -14.98 -49.61 -38.70
CA ILE A 1023 -15.81 -48.73 -37.89
C ILE A 1023 -15.08 -47.41 -37.75
N THR A 1024 -15.81 -46.30 -37.81
CA THR A 1024 -15.27 -44.95 -37.62
C THR A 1024 -16.21 -44.19 -36.71
N VAL A 1025 -15.66 -43.50 -35.71
CA VAL A 1025 -16.37 -42.48 -34.95
C VAL A 1025 -15.82 -41.12 -35.34
N VAL A 1026 -16.70 -40.15 -35.57
CA VAL A 1026 -16.36 -38.74 -35.79
C VAL A 1026 -17.02 -37.95 -34.67
N VAL A 1027 -16.21 -37.26 -33.87
CA VAL A 1027 -16.69 -36.35 -32.82
C VAL A 1027 -16.67 -34.92 -33.33
N THR A 1028 -17.65 -34.12 -32.91
CA THR A 1028 -17.77 -32.69 -33.23
C THR A 1028 -17.88 -31.88 -31.95
N ASP A 1029 -17.10 -30.82 -31.85
CA ASP A 1029 -17.14 -29.88 -30.72
C ASP A 1029 -18.21 -28.78 -30.88
N ASN A 1030 -18.42 -27.98 -29.83
CA ASN A 1030 -19.39 -26.87 -29.82
C ASN A 1030 -19.02 -25.66 -30.70
N ASN A 1031 -17.84 -25.67 -31.33
CA ASN A 1031 -17.31 -24.66 -32.26
C ASN A 1031 -17.22 -25.17 -33.71
N GLY A 1032 -17.42 -26.47 -33.92
CA GLY A 1032 -17.58 -27.13 -35.22
C GLY A 1032 -16.33 -27.77 -35.82
N ALA A 1033 -15.21 -27.91 -35.11
CA ALA A 1033 -14.14 -28.79 -35.58
C ALA A 1033 -14.45 -30.27 -35.27
N THR A 1034 -13.69 -31.18 -35.87
CA THR A 1034 -14.00 -32.62 -35.82
C THR A 1034 -12.77 -33.50 -35.61
N GLY A 1035 -12.86 -34.36 -34.61
CA GLY A 1035 -11.97 -35.48 -34.37
C GLY A 1035 -12.50 -36.75 -35.00
N SER A 1036 -11.63 -37.73 -35.28
CA SER A 1036 -12.08 -39.05 -35.71
C SER A 1036 -11.08 -40.15 -35.38
N ASP A 1037 -11.57 -41.31 -34.98
CA ASP A 1037 -10.80 -42.54 -34.87
C ASP A 1037 -11.53 -43.69 -35.60
N SER A 1038 -10.76 -44.69 -36.03
CA SER A 1038 -11.28 -45.81 -36.82
C SER A 1038 -10.53 -47.12 -36.56
N MET A 1039 -11.28 -48.20 -36.39
CA MET A 1039 -10.73 -49.54 -36.17
C MET A 1039 -11.31 -50.55 -37.18
N THR A 1040 -10.71 -51.74 -37.26
CA THR A 1040 -11.20 -52.83 -38.12
C THR A 1040 -11.49 -54.10 -37.33
N ILE A 1041 -12.71 -54.62 -37.41
CA ILE A 1041 -13.05 -55.95 -36.92
C ILE A 1041 -13.13 -56.95 -38.08
N THR A 1042 -12.92 -58.23 -37.79
CA THR A 1042 -13.17 -59.33 -38.72
C THR A 1042 -14.13 -60.32 -38.09
N LEU A 1043 -15.26 -60.55 -38.76
CA LEU A 1043 -16.28 -61.52 -38.37
C LEU A 1043 -16.17 -62.75 -39.27
N GLU A 1044 -15.72 -63.88 -38.71
CA GLU A 1044 -15.49 -65.12 -39.46
C GLU A 1044 -16.74 -66.00 -39.58
N GLU A 1045 -16.73 -66.97 -40.50
CA GLU A 1045 -17.79 -67.98 -40.63
C GLU A 1045 -17.60 -69.09 -39.56
N PRO A 1046 -18.67 -69.52 -38.85
CA PRO A 1046 -18.58 -70.55 -37.81
C PRO A 1046 -17.94 -71.86 -38.28
N GLN A 1047 -16.90 -72.28 -37.58
CA GLN A 1047 -16.18 -73.53 -37.88
C GLN A 1047 -17.00 -74.75 -37.49
N ALA A 1048 -17.20 -75.68 -38.43
CA ALA A 1048 -17.93 -76.93 -38.17
C ALA A 1048 -17.22 -77.81 -37.11
N PRO A 1049 -17.96 -78.60 -36.30
CA PRO A 1049 -17.36 -79.50 -35.31
C PRO A 1049 -16.48 -80.57 -35.97
N ASP A 1050 -15.23 -80.69 -35.54
CA ASP A 1050 -14.24 -81.64 -36.06
C ASP A 1050 -13.28 -82.13 -34.97
N PHE A 1051 -12.51 -83.19 -35.23
CA PHE A 1051 -11.46 -83.68 -34.35
C PHE A 1051 -10.25 -84.27 -35.08
N THR A 1052 -9.08 -84.18 -34.46
CA THR A 1052 -7.86 -84.83 -34.93
C THR A 1052 -7.53 -86.05 -34.08
N PHE A 1053 -6.91 -87.06 -34.71
CA PHE A 1053 -6.36 -88.25 -34.04
C PHE A 1053 -4.93 -88.52 -34.53
N SER A 1054 -4.03 -88.74 -33.57
CA SER A 1054 -2.63 -89.14 -33.80
C SER A 1054 -2.20 -90.23 -32.82
N ILE A 1055 -1.15 -90.95 -33.18
CA ILE A 1055 -0.43 -91.88 -32.31
C ILE A 1055 1.02 -91.42 -32.31
N ASP A 1056 1.65 -91.38 -31.14
CA ASP A 1056 3.03 -90.92 -31.01
C ASP A 1056 4.00 -91.95 -31.62
N PRO A 1057 5.08 -91.51 -32.29
CA PRO A 1057 6.08 -92.42 -32.83
C PRO A 1057 6.79 -93.14 -31.69
N ILE A 1058 6.65 -94.47 -31.64
CA ILE A 1058 7.35 -95.31 -30.67
C ILE A 1058 8.84 -95.23 -30.97
N SER A 1059 9.60 -94.61 -30.06
CA SER A 1059 11.05 -94.43 -30.21
C SER A 1059 11.76 -95.78 -30.33
N GLU A 1060 12.60 -95.97 -31.36
CA GLU A 1060 13.46 -97.14 -31.44
C GLU A 1060 14.32 -97.25 -30.18
N PRO A 1061 14.23 -98.35 -29.40
CA PRO A 1061 15.14 -98.58 -28.30
C PRO A 1061 16.50 -99.00 -28.86
N GLY A 1062 17.56 -98.29 -28.43
CA GLY A 1062 18.91 -98.77 -28.62
C GLY A 1062 19.07 -100.15 -27.97
N ASP A 1063 19.55 -101.12 -28.75
CA ASP A 1063 19.86 -102.49 -28.36
C ASP A 1063 18.68 -103.38 -27.87
N GLY A 1064 17.51 -103.23 -28.51
CA GLY A 1064 16.58 -104.35 -28.73
C GLY A 1064 15.48 -104.61 -27.69
N PHE A 1065 14.31 -105.04 -28.16
CA PHE A 1065 13.21 -105.52 -27.31
C PHE A 1065 13.49 -106.94 -26.80
N ASP A 1066 13.36 -107.13 -25.48
CA ASP A 1066 13.46 -108.46 -24.85
C ASP A 1066 12.18 -109.30 -25.11
N LEU A 1067 12.34 -110.61 -25.27
CA LEU A 1067 11.25 -111.49 -25.75
C LEU A 1067 10.18 -111.68 -24.66
N GLY A 1068 9.09 -110.91 -24.77
CA GLY A 1068 7.97 -110.89 -23.82
C GLY A 1068 7.74 -109.54 -23.13
N ALA A 1069 8.40 -108.47 -23.58
CA ALA A 1069 8.18 -107.12 -23.05
C ALA A 1069 6.88 -106.48 -23.59
N ASN A 1070 6.01 -106.06 -22.68
CA ASN A 1070 4.83 -105.24 -22.96
C ASN A 1070 5.23 -103.89 -23.59
N VAL A 1071 4.51 -103.44 -24.64
CA VAL A 1071 4.85 -102.20 -25.36
C VAL A 1071 3.79 -101.11 -25.13
N PRO A 1072 4.16 -99.92 -24.58
CA PRO A 1072 3.25 -98.80 -24.45
C PRO A 1072 2.97 -98.13 -25.80
N ILE A 1073 1.72 -97.74 -26.02
CA ILE A 1073 1.27 -96.97 -27.19
C ILE A 1073 0.55 -95.72 -26.66
N THR A 1074 1.13 -94.55 -26.90
CA THR A 1074 0.52 -93.25 -26.55
C THR A 1074 -0.16 -92.66 -27.78
N PHE A 1075 -1.35 -92.11 -27.58
CA PHE A 1075 -2.19 -91.55 -28.62
C PHE A 1075 -2.88 -90.27 -28.14
N ARG A 1076 -3.30 -89.44 -29.09
CA ARG A 1076 -3.88 -88.12 -28.81
C ARG A 1076 -5.11 -87.85 -29.67
N ILE A 1077 -6.18 -87.38 -29.03
CA ILE A 1077 -7.45 -87.02 -29.67
C ILE A 1077 -7.76 -85.57 -29.33
N THR A 1078 -7.79 -84.69 -30.33
CA THR A 1078 -8.00 -83.24 -30.11
C THR A 1078 -9.22 -82.75 -30.90
N PRO A 1079 -10.40 -82.59 -30.27
CA PRO A 1079 -11.54 -81.89 -30.87
C PRO A 1079 -11.26 -80.38 -31.02
N ASN A 1080 -11.96 -79.73 -31.95
CA ASN A 1080 -12.05 -78.28 -32.00
C ASN A 1080 -13.09 -77.73 -30.99
N ALA A 1081 -13.11 -76.41 -30.80
CA ALA A 1081 -13.95 -75.76 -29.79
C ALA A 1081 -15.45 -76.05 -29.98
N GLU A 1082 -15.94 -76.03 -31.22
CA GLU A 1082 -17.35 -76.31 -31.54
C GLU A 1082 -17.74 -77.76 -31.21
N ALA A 1083 -16.87 -78.73 -31.49
CA ALA A 1083 -17.10 -80.12 -31.08
C ALA A 1083 -17.12 -80.28 -29.55
N ILE A 1084 -16.30 -79.52 -28.81
CA ILE A 1084 -16.33 -79.49 -27.34
C ILE A 1084 -17.67 -78.90 -26.84
N ALA A 1085 -18.11 -77.77 -27.40
CA ALA A 1085 -19.38 -77.12 -27.05
C ALA A 1085 -20.60 -78.02 -27.30
N GLN A 1086 -20.58 -78.81 -28.37
CA GLN A 1086 -21.62 -79.81 -28.68
C GLN A 1086 -21.51 -81.12 -27.86
N GLY A 1087 -20.57 -81.22 -26.91
CA GLY A 1087 -20.44 -82.37 -26.01
C GLY A 1087 -19.86 -83.62 -26.68
N ILE A 1088 -18.83 -83.46 -27.51
CA ILE A 1088 -18.16 -84.59 -28.16
C ILE A 1088 -17.57 -85.58 -27.16
N THR A 1089 -17.80 -86.86 -27.40
CA THR A 1089 -17.21 -87.99 -26.67
C THR A 1089 -16.70 -89.03 -27.65
N PHE A 1090 -15.63 -89.73 -27.26
CA PHE A 1090 -14.88 -90.61 -28.16
C PHE A 1090 -14.92 -92.07 -27.73
N SER A 1091 -14.98 -92.94 -28.73
CA SER A 1091 -14.78 -94.37 -28.60
C SER A 1091 -13.66 -94.81 -29.54
N MET A 1092 -12.77 -95.66 -29.05
CA MET A 1092 -11.69 -96.26 -29.80
C MET A 1092 -11.91 -97.76 -29.91
N SER A 1093 -11.59 -98.33 -31.07
CA SER A 1093 -11.39 -99.77 -31.23
C SER A 1093 -10.05 -100.03 -31.93
N PHE A 1094 -9.57 -101.27 -31.90
CA PHE A 1094 -8.34 -101.66 -32.59
C PHE A 1094 -8.52 -102.97 -33.36
N THR A 1095 -7.82 -103.12 -34.48
CA THR A 1095 -7.76 -104.34 -35.28
C THR A 1095 -6.32 -104.78 -35.48
N ASP A 1096 -6.02 -106.01 -35.07
CA ASP A 1096 -4.78 -106.69 -35.42
C ASP A 1096 -4.87 -107.19 -36.86
N THR A 1097 -4.01 -106.64 -37.72
CA THR A 1097 -3.93 -106.97 -39.15
C THR A 1097 -2.89 -108.04 -39.47
N SER A 1098 -2.07 -108.44 -38.48
CA SER A 1098 -1.11 -109.55 -38.57
C SER A 1098 -1.73 -110.90 -38.18
N GLY A 1099 -2.80 -110.90 -37.38
CA GLY A 1099 -3.57 -112.08 -37.00
C GLY A 1099 -3.05 -112.84 -35.77
N SER A 1100 -2.25 -112.17 -34.93
CA SER A 1100 -1.69 -112.71 -33.68
C SER A 1100 -2.72 -112.83 -32.54
N LEU A 1101 -3.82 -112.05 -32.62
CA LEU A 1101 -4.97 -112.05 -31.70
C LEU A 1101 -4.66 -111.72 -30.23
N GLN A 1102 -3.55 -111.04 -29.97
CA GLN A 1102 -3.16 -110.62 -28.61
C GLN A 1102 -3.97 -109.39 -28.13
N PRO A 1103 -4.16 -109.25 -26.81
CA PRO A 1103 -4.98 -108.18 -26.25
C PRO A 1103 -4.24 -106.84 -26.12
N PHE A 1104 -5.01 -105.76 -26.12
CA PHE A 1104 -4.57 -104.41 -25.76
C PHE A 1104 -5.14 -104.05 -24.40
N ARG A 1105 -4.31 -103.50 -23.50
CA ARG A 1105 -4.76 -103.03 -22.18
C ARG A 1105 -4.83 -101.52 -22.13
N TYR A 1106 -5.96 -101.02 -21.67
CA TYR A 1106 -6.23 -99.60 -21.49
C TYR A 1106 -6.95 -99.40 -20.16
N ASP A 1107 -6.56 -98.38 -19.40
CA ASP A 1107 -7.00 -98.13 -18.01
C ASP A 1107 -7.09 -99.43 -17.15
N GLY A 1108 -5.97 -100.17 -17.12
CA GLY A 1108 -5.83 -101.46 -16.45
C GLY A 1108 -6.59 -102.65 -17.08
N THR A 1109 -7.65 -102.39 -17.83
CA THR A 1109 -8.62 -103.33 -18.41
C THR A 1109 -8.13 -103.94 -19.73
N THR A 1110 -8.43 -105.22 -19.96
CA THR A 1110 -7.98 -105.98 -21.13
C THR A 1110 -9.06 -106.03 -22.21
N TYR A 1111 -8.74 -105.54 -23.42
CA TYR A 1111 -9.61 -105.50 -24.58
C TYR A 1111 -9.08 -106.40 -25.71
N ILE A 1112 -9.99 -106.99 -26.47
CA ILE A 1112 -9.67 -107.81 -27.65
C ILE A 1112 -9.92 -107.05 -28.95
N ALA A 1113 -9.30 -107.48 -30.04
CA ALA A 1113 -9.47 -106.85 -31.35
C ALA A 1113 -10.96 -106.74 -31.76
N THR A 1114 -11.32 -105.63 -32.41
CA THR A 1114 -12.68 -105.15 -32.73
C THR A 1114 -13.56 -104.73 -31.55
N GLN A 1115 -13.11 -104.85 -30.30
CA GLN A 1115 -13.85 -104.34 -29.14
C GLN A 1115 -13.66 -102.83 -29.00
N SER A 1116 -14.76 -102.07 -28.98
CA SER A 1116 -14.72 -100.63 -28.69
C SER A 1116 -14.67 -100.34 -27.18
N PHE A 1117 -13.93 -99.30 -26.81
CA PHE A 1117 -13.82 -98.76 -25.46
C PHE A 1117 -13.85 -97.23 -25.48
N SER A 1118 -14.33 -96.61 -24.40
CA SER A 1118 -14.35 -95.15 -24.28
C SER A 1118 -12.95 -94.59 -24.04
N VAL A 1119 -12.64 -93.46 -24.67
CA VAL A 1119 -11.39 -92.72 -24.48
C VAL A 1119 -11.69 -91.23 -24.28
N PRO A 1120 -10.94 -90.50 -23.43
CA PRO A 1120 -11.10 -89.07 -23.28
C PRO A 1120 -10.50 -88.32 -24.49
N SER A 1121 -10.81 -87.03 -24.60
CA SER A 1121 -9.99 -86.09 -25.36
C SER A 1121 -8.65 -85.83 -24.64
N GLY A 1122 -7.67 -85.29 -25.38
CA GLY A 1122 -6.30 -85.12 -24.90
C GLY A 1122 -5.40 -86.31 -25.21
N THR A 1123 -4.35 -86.48 -24.40
CA THR A 1123 -3.37 -87.57 -24.55
C THR A 1123 -3.75 -88.75 -23.65
N SER A 1124 -3.57 -89.97 -24.14
CA SER A 1124 -3.85 -91.21 -23.41
C SER A 1124 -2.93 -92.34 -23.87
N SER A 1125 -2.66 -93.30 -23.00
CA SER A 1125 -1.76 -94.42 -23.29
C SER A 1125 -2.39 -95.76 -22.91
N GLY A 1126 -2.19 -96.76 -23.76
CA GLY A 1126 -2.43 -98.16 -23.44
C GLY A 1126 -1.19 -99.00 -23.66
N VAL A 1127 -1.32 -100.31 -23.47
CA VAL A 1127 -0.21 -101.27 -23.50
C VAL A 1127 -0.61 -102.49 -24.32
N TYR A 1128 0.16 -102.81 -25.35
CA TYR A 1128 0.04 -104.07 -26.09
C TYR A 1128 0.84 -105.15 -25.36
N GLU A 1129 0.19 -106.27 -25.01
CA GLU A 1129 0.82 -107.37 -24.28
C GLU A 1129 1.10 -108.54 -25.24
N ALA A 1130 2.37 -108.91 -25.43
CA ALA A 1130 2.75 -110.00 -26.33
C ALA A 1130 4.10 -110.65 -25.98
N PRO A 1131 4.23 -111.98 -26.14
CA PRO A 1131 5.44 -112.56 -26.69
C PRO A 1131 5.47 -112.31 -28.21
N PHE A 1132 6.55 -111.73 -28.73
CA PHE A 1132 6.73 -111.53 -30.18
C PHE A 1132 7.22 -112.84 -30.84
N ASP A 1133 6.28 -113.67 -31.30
CA ASP A 1133 6.55 -114.94 -32.01
C ASP A 1133 7.09 -114.74 -33.45
N CYS A 1134 8.23 -114.06 -33.57
CA CYS A 1134 9.02 -113.84 -34.81
C CYS A 1134 8.25 -113.28 -36.04
N VAL A 1135 7.11 -112.62 -35.84
CA VAL A 1135 6.28 -112.01 -36.90
C VAL A 1135 6.05 -110.53 -36.59
N ALA A 1136 6.15 -109.68 -37.62
CA ALA A 1136 5.85 -108.26 -37.50
C ALA A 1136 4.36 -108.04 -37.21
N VAL A 1137 4.07 -107.27 -36.16
CA VAL A 1137 2.69 -107.00 -35.72
C VAL A 1137 2.25 -105.64 -36.26
N SER A 1138 1.00 -105.54 -36.73
CA SER A 1138 0.44 -104.30 -37.26
C SER A 1138 -0.98 -104.08 -36.72
N LEU A 1139 -1.15 -103.04 -35.91
CA LEU A 1139 -2.40 -102.66 -35.26
C LEU A 1139 -2.98 -101.41 -35.92
N GLU A 1140 -4.24 -101.46 -36.33
CA GLU A 1140 -5.00 -100.28 -36.73
C GLU A 1140 -5.88 -99.83 -35.56
N PHE A 1141 -5.67 -98.64 -35.02
CA PHE A 1141 -6.58 -98.02 -34.07
C PHE A 1141 -7.54 -97.09 -34.82
N THR A 1142 -8.84 -97.16 -34.50
CA THR A 1142 -9.89 -96.34 -35.12
C THR A 1142 -10.68 -95.62 -34.04
N VAL A 1143 -10.77 -94.28 -34.15
CA VAL A 1143 -11.55 -93.43 -33.25
C VAL A 1143 -12.83 -92.98 -33.92
N SER A 1144 -13.95 -93.10 -33.21
CA SER A 1144 -15.29 -92.66 -33.63
C SER A 1144 -15.92 -91.76 -32.55
N SER A 1145 -16.64 -90.72 -32.97
CA SER A 1145 -17.31 -89.76 -32.08
C SER A 1145 -18.81 -90.02 -31.94
N ASN A 1146 -19.41 -89.54 -30.86
CA ASN A 1146 -20.87 -89.49 -30.68
C ASN A 1146 -21.59 -88.51 -31.65
N LEU A 1147 -20.88 -87.49 -32.16
CA LEU A 1147 -21.43 -86.50 -33.09
C LEU A 1147 -21.57 -86.99 -34.55
N GLY A 1148 -21.20 -88.25 -34.83
CA GLY A 1148 -21.35 -88.84 -36.17
C GLY A 1148 -20.31 -88.36 -37.20
N LEU A 1149 -19.26 -87.69 -36.74
CA LEU A 1149 -18.13 -87.27 -37.58
C LEU A 1149 -17.40 -88.50 -38.16
N PRO A 1150 -16.78 -88.40 -39.35
CA PRO A 1150 -16.07 -89.52 -39.96
C PRO A 1150 -15.01 -90.13 -39.02
N PRO A 1151 -14.97 -91.46 -38.86
CA PRO A 1151 -14.01 -92.10 -37.98
C PRO A 1151 -12.59 -91.98 -38.54
N ILE A 1152 -11.61 -91.81 -37.66
CA ILE A 1152 -10.20 -91.59 -38.03
C ILE A 1152 -9.37 -92.79 -37.58
N SER A 1153 -8.68 -93.41 -38.53
CA SER A 1153 -7.84 -94.60 -38.31
C SER A 1153 -6.34 -94.27 -38.40
N ARG A 1154 -5.51 -94.98 -37.62
CA ARG A 1154 -4.04 -94.87 -37.58
C ARG A 1154 -3.41 -96.25 -37.38
N MET A 1155 -2.38 -96.53 -38.16
CA MET A 1155 -1.58 -97.76 -38.07
C MET A 1155 -0.40 -97.60 -37.10
N VAL A 1156 -0.11 -98.66 -36.36
CA VAL A 1156 1.14 -98.87 -35.61
C VAL A 1156 1.72 -100.21 -36.04
N THR A 1157 2.98 -100.24 -36.46
CA THR A 1157 3.68 -101.44 -36.92
C THR A 1157 4.93 -101.69 -36.07
N PHE A 1158 5.15 -102.94 -35.70
CA PHE A 1158 6.29 -103.42 -34.93
C PHE A 1158 7.12 -104.38 -35.79
N ASP A 1159 8.27 -103.92 -36.30
CA ASP A 1159 9.20 -104.75 -37.08
C ASP A 1159 10.23 -105.46 -36.18
N VAL A 1160 10.58 -106.70 -36.53
CA VAL A 1160 11.53 -107.54 -35.78
C VAL A 1160 12.90 -107.54 -36.49
N GLN A 1161 13.85 -106.75 -35.98
CA GLN A 1161 15.23 -106.69 -36.47
C GLN A 1161 16.12 -107.73 -35.78
N GLY A 1162 16.53 -108.80 -36.49
CA GLY A 1162 17.42 -109.82 -35.92
C GLY A 1162 18.05 -110.76 -36.95
N ASN A 1163 19.38 -110.75 -37.05
CA ASN A 1163 20.15 -111.52 -38.03
C ASN A 1163 20.45 -112.97 -37.58
N ASN A 1164 19.47 -113.65 -36.97
CA ASN A 1164 19.62 -114.98 -36.38
C ASN A 1164 18.32 -115.79 -36.63
N PRO A 1165 18.37 -117.07 -37.04
CA PRO A 1165 17.16 -117.81 -37.36
C PRO A 1165 16.35 -118.16 -36.10
N CYS A 1166 15.06 -117.83 -36.11
CA CYS A 1166 14.09 -118.48 -35.23
C CYS A 1166 14.01 -119.99 -35.56
N PRO A 1167 13.73 -120.87 -34.58
CA PRO A 1167 13.68 -122.32 -34.75
C PRO A 1167 12.46 -122.81 -35.56
#